data_AF-A0A2G6WT95-F1
#
_entry.id   AF-A0A2G6WT95-F1
#
_cell.length_a   1.000
_cell.length_b   1.000
_cell.length_c   1.000
_cell.angle_alpha   90.00
_cell.angle_beta   90.00
_cell.angle_gamma   90.00
#
_symmetry.space_group_name_H-M   'P 1'
#
loop_
_entity.id
_entity.type
_entity.pdbx_description
1 polymer ?
#
loop_
_entity_poly.entity_id
_entity_poly.type
_entity_poly.pdbx_seq_one_letter_code
_entity_poly.pdbx_strand_id
1 'polypeptide(L)'
;MATVPNLGSSAANAQSAKNRIPGVCDCSDPVDKSALILYPSLGTPLLLKEGQTKCSIFIVGESSLKAASGAGGLIPAPAPNLHVFVDRHLRLYSIKEKGTQTDTTTGTLFGDGNTCATAPQHIKAWRVGRFGAGVLIKDRHRRPFATIAPMAAQVYKDLQGGDIYEIEIDLKAAPFQGINSGSFMSFAWMVKLNDAGKQLLPNATHAEPQDLMIAKFLREQSTKDPFHFANIQEFDLSKGARTTANQLPPQKTGSGERLQSWHPVKYMPARPLKLGHLSDVHVNVRHTAMGKSMAQVLEGDVTGAKWNAPVGTKVCNSFDALRALFEKMALGGDKVEKADAVLLTGDLIDFNRNLNPAQVAAGKATGNKAIGEQWKSFNLLANIDDPANGKRLYPRGLDDMLVFSLVREMYRKHSLPVFMTSGNHEAYQVPYGISARVEAGDMTNWAFKLGVLETAADPAKRSEIARAAVTGSGGALRDRAGTVVDKVSGWFKSATGVSPSEAAGRGVEGVEQVARAAENGLGGLNDGLSKALKTARGTLDGSELAAHRKQIEAASDWTRGKANEGMSRDHNMTIYEACLAYGPTYGQALTGFNFHSGQFDWFYALFTPLADVVVAYGAQSDDDSAAGTLQVIAPMGWGADENFKNLGEMVDPTKLPYLKDFGGVDRQGAGILPRATESWSTAQFELLSQAQKYKAAGSKASLTVASHFTIVSFDEPQPYSNVKKRLVQARLWPHNSATGLPDEPAGFNHVNVGTCERGLAHYFEHYVRAGRRRPKGGAQVDWHLSGHSHRSGVYQVEWQSDGPDTKPYIQVVSATDPGIHQVRTVPADTQTALIVSSCGGPIGYQNLDGELSAWTGRPPAGTLLEPATGKISQVSTRRCRIEDGKAYNEKPRLCVALDYLHVMSGLPAKGNIDKPLEFGDIPQFAMGNTQIPLRLSRQMKKLNCIVSLTLWVFEGGKDSEKNDVRKWHRVDTKLDTLGSPGNATVSNEGMAALSRAFATGVVGKQADSAFRRIQVTFCEVGLRKPEPMKADEDWALHMQCTDPWVFPIAVVSTNAGRTMAGLGRVGGEKGEVPDWYFLAEHFPAVGYLPPLEAIRPK
;
A
#
# COMPACT_ATOMS: atom_id res chain seq x y z
N MET A 1 -36.83 18.98 2.43
CA MET A 1 -37.26 17.82 3.23
C MET A 1 -38.39 17.14 2.47
N ALA A 2 -38.14 15.96 1.91
CA ALA A 2 -39.15 15.12 1.27
C ALA A 2 -38.95 13.70 1.80
N THR A 3 -40.00 13.15 2.40
CA THR A 3 -40.04 11.91 3.17
C THR A 3 -39.99 10.67 2.28
N VAL A 4 -39.21 9.69 2.75
CA VAL A 4 -39.18 8.28 2.31
C VAL A 4 -40.57 7.65 2.51
N PRO A 5 -41.02 6.67 1.70
CA PRO A 5 -42.29 5.99 1.91
C PRO A 5 -42.35 5.38 3.31
N ASN A 6 -43.47 5.63 3.97
CA ASN A 6 -43.80 5.20 5.31
C ASN A 6 -43.85 3.66 5.38
N LEU A 7 -42.95 3.05 6.16
CA LEU A 7 -42.95 1.63 6.52
C LEU A 7 -43.97 1.41 7.65
N GLY A 8 -45.26 1.54 7.36
CA GLY A 8 -46.29 1.39 8.38
C GLY A 8 -47.71 1.53 7.87
N SER A 9 -48.22 0.52 7.16
CA SER A 9 -49.65 0.15 7.21
C SER A 9 -49.91 -1.15 6.45
N SER A 10 -49.90 -2.28 7.16
CA SER A 10 -50.72 -3.45 6.82
C SER A 10 -50.69 -4.46 7.96
N ALA A 11 -51.13 -4.03 9.15
CA ALA A 11 -51.37 -4.93 10.28
C ALA A 11 -52.61 -5.85 10.10
N ALA A 12 -53.34 -5.72 8.97
CA ALA A 12 -54.57 -6.47 8.73
C ALA A 12 -54.38 -7.82 8.00
N ASN A 13 -53.22 -8.12 7.41
CA ASN A 13 -53.02 -9.36 6.62
C ASN A 13 -52.19 -10.44 7.34
N ALA A 14 -51.79 -10.24 8.60
CA ALA A 14 -51.00 -11.22 9.35
C ALA A 14 -51.76 -12.51 9.69
N GLN A 15 -53.10 -12.53 9.55
CA GLN A 15 -53.92 -13.72 9.83
C GLN A 15 -54.10 -14.68 8.65
N SER A 16 -53.79 -14.29 7.39
CA SER A 16 -53.90 -15.21 6.24
C SER A 16 -52.69 -16.13 6.04
N ALA A 17 -51.56 -15.86 6.70
CA ALA A 17 -50.33 -16.65 6.58
C ALA A 17 -50.42 -18.07 7.18
N LYS A 18 -51.47 -18.38 7.95
CA LYS A 18 -51.67 -19.72 8.55
C LYS A 18 -52.32 -20.75 7.62
N ASN A 19 -52.85 -20.34 6.46
CA ASN A 19 -53.56 -21.23 5.52
C ASN A 19 -52.95 -21.18 4.10
N ARG A 20 -51.63 -21.35 3.95
CA ARG A 20 -51.04 -21.57 2.62
C ARG A 20 -51.17 -23.05 2.24
N ILE A 21 -51.89 -23.31 1.15
CA ILE A 21 -51.95 -24.62 0.51
C ILE A 21 -50.55 -24.95 -0.04
N PRO A 22 -49.97 -26.13 0.26
CA PRO A 22 -48.71 -26.57 -0.36
C PRO A 22 -48.88 -26.64 -1.89
N GLY A 23 -48.03 -25.95 -2.66
CA GLY A 23 -47.96 -26.10 -4.12
C GLY A 23 -48.59 -25.01 -4.98
N VAL A 24 -49.03 -23.88 -4.41
CA VAL A 24 -49.47 -22.71 -5.21
C VAL A 24 -48.64 -21.49 -4.81
N CYS A 25 -47.81 -20.96 -5.73
CA CYS A 25 -47.31 -19.60 -5.60
C CYS A 25 -48.54 -18.69 -5.81
N ASP A 26 -49.17 -18.22 -4.73
CA ASP A 26 -50.18 -17.17 -4.83
C ASP A 26 -49.47 -15.90 -5.34
N CYS A 27 -49.50 -15.74 -6.66
CA CYS A 27 -48.85 -14.68 -7.44
C CYS A 27 -49.71 -13.41 -7.51
N SER A 28 -50.72 -13.27 -6.64
CA SER A 28 -51.48 -12.03 -6.54
C SER A 28 -50.62 -10.95 -5.85
N ASP A 29 -50.21 -9.96 -6.65
CA ASP A 29 -49.26 -8.84 -6.44
C ASP A 29 -47.74 -9.15 -6.37
N PRO A 30 -46.90 -8.44 -7.17
CA PRO A 30 -45.46 -8.66 -7.19
C PRO A 30 -44.83 -7.88 -6.04
N VAL A 31 -44.64 -8.51 -4.88
CA VAL A 31 -43.74 -7.92 -3.88
C VAL A 31 -42.33 -8.40 -4.21
N ASP A 32 -41.69 -7.76 -5.19
CA ASP A 32 -40.25 -7.89 -5.42
C ASP A 32 -39.53 -7.77 -4.06
N LYS A 33 -38.77 -8.80 -3.67
CA LYS A 33 -38.01 -8.79 -2.41
C LYS A 33 -36.57 -8.46 -2.69
N SER A 34 -36.06 -7.39 -2.10
CA SER A 34 -34.66 -7.01 -2.26
C SER A 34 -33.76 -7.93 -1.45
N ALA A 35 -32.68 -8.39 -2.07
CA ALA A 35 -31.59 -9.09 -1.40
C ALA A 35 -30.23 -8.66 -1.97
N LEU A 36 -29.20 -8.75 -1.14
CA LEU A 36 -27.80 -8.58 -1.51
C LEU A 36 -27.10 -9.92 -1.39
N ILE A 37 -26.29 -10.29 -2.38
CA ILE A 37 -25.48 -11.51 -2.34
C ILE A 37 -24.16 -11.19 -1.63
N LEU A 38 -23.95 -11.79 -0.46
CA LEU A 38 -22.74 -11.66 0.34
C LEU A 38 -21.60 -12.52 -0.20
N TYR A 39 -21.93 -13.74 -0.65
CA TYR A 39 -21.00 -14.68 -1.24
C TYR A 39 -21.71 -15.53 -2.31
N PRO A 40 -21.11 -15.69 -3.51
CA PRO A 40 -19.84 -15.11 -3.95
C PRO A 40 -19.90 -13.60 -4.24
N SER A 41 -18.74 -12.95 -4.31
CA SER A 41 -18.57 -11.54 -4.69
C SER A 41 -17.34 -11.39 -5.61
N LEU A 42 -17.15 -10.23 -6.24
CA LEU A 42 -16.07 -10.01 -7.21
C LEU A 42 -14.67 -10.32 -6.63
N GLY A 43 -14.44 -9.94 -5.37
CA GLY A 43 -13.22 -10.22 -4.60
C GLY A 43 -13.29 -11.50 -3.77
N THR A 44 -14.36 -12.29 -3.84
CA THR A 44 -14.49 -13.57 -3.12
C THR A 44 -15.30 -14.56 -3.97
N PRO A 45 -14.70 -15.11 -5.04
CA PRO A 45 -15.40 -15.95 -6.00
C PRO A 45 -15.73 -17.34 -5.45
N LEU A 46 -16.81 -17.95 -5.96
CA LEU A 46 -17.18 -19.33 -5.65
C LEU A 46 -16.48 -20.28 -6.63
N LEU A 47 -15.53 -21.06 -6.11
CA LEU A 47 -14.80 -22.06 -6.87
C LEU A 47 -15.37 -23.45 -6.58
N LEU A 48 -15.89 -24.11 -7.60
CA LEU A 48 -16.51 -25.43 -7.51
C LEU A 48 -15.53 -26.49 -8.02
N LYS A 49 -15.38 -27.61 -7.31
CA LYS A 49 -14.58 -28.72 -7.84
C LYS A 49 -15.34 -29.38 -9.00
N GLU A 50 -14.67 -29.72 -10.10
CA GLU A 50 -15.27 -30.57 -11.12
C GLU A 50 -15.93 -31.83 -10.50
N GLY A 51 -17.19 -32.07 -10.88
CA GLY A 51 -18.04 -33.12 -10.33
C GLY A 51 -18.73 -32.78 -8.99
N GLN A 52 -18.50 -31.60 -8.41
CA GLN A 52 -19.28 -31.11 -7.27
C GLN A 52 -20.74 -30.92 -7.70
N THR A 53 -21.67 -31.29 -6.82
CA THR A 53 -23.09 -31.39 -7.17
C THR A 53 -23.95 -30.37 -6.45
N LYS A 54 -23.43 -29.78 -5.37
CA LYS A 54 -24.12 -28.76 -4.59
C LYS A 54 -23.18 -27.65 -4.16
N CYS A 55 -23.73 -26.46 -3.99
CA CYS A 55 -23.03 -25.32 -3.40
C CYS A 55 -23.98 -24.47 -2.58
N SER A 56 -23.41 -23.58 -1.75
CA SER A 56 -24.18 -22.56 -1.04
C SER A 56 -23.80 -21.16 -1.50
N ILE A 57 -24.81 -20.30 -1.63
CA ILE A 57 -24.65 -18.84 -1.69
C ILE A 57 -25.21 -18.23 -0.40
N PHE A 58 -24.66 -17.08 0.00
CA PHE A 58 -25.14 -16.36 1.18
C PHE A 58 -25.73 -15.03 0.74
N ILE A 59 -26.93 -14.73 1.23
CA ILE A 59 -27.63 -13.47 0.95
C ILE A 59 -28.04 -12.79 2.25
N VAL A 60 -28.19 -11.47 2.21
CA VAL A 60 -28.95 -10.72 3.21
C VAL A 60 -30.24 -10.22 2.56
N GLY A 61 -31.37 -10.53 3.18
CA GLY A 61 -32.69 -10.11 2.73
C GLY A 61 -33.20 -8.90 3.51
N GLU A 62 -34.08 -8.12 2.89
CA GLU A 62 -34.87 -7.12 3.60
C GLU A 62 -35.73 -7.75 4.72
N SER A 63 -36.12 -6.95 5.72
CA SER A 63 -36.84 -7.43 6.91
C SER A 63 -38.13 -8.19 6.60
N SER A 64 -38.82 -7.81 5.52
CA SER A 64 -40.07 -8.43 5.09
C SER A 64 -39.89 -9.87 4.58
N LEU A 65 -38.67 -10.26 4.17
CA LEU A 65 -38.35 -11.58 3.65
C LEU A 65 -38.47 -12.67 4.72
N LYS A 66 -38.23 -12.34 5.99
CA LYS A 66 -38.28 -13.29 7.11
C LYS A 66 -39.63 -13.96 7.26
N ALA A 67 -40.70 -13.17 7.35
CA ALA A 67 -42.05 -13.69 7.46
C ALA A 67 -42.43 -14.45 6.19
N ALA A 68 -42.07 -13.91 5.02
CA ALA A 68 -42.38 -14.51 3.74
C ALA A 68 -41.68 -15.86 3.51
N SER A 69 -40.45 -16.02 3.98
CA SER A 69 -39.66 -17.25 3.88
C SER A 69 -40.09 -18.32 4.88
N GLY A 70 -40.99 -17.99 5.81
CA GLY A 70 -41.40 -18.89 6.90
C GLY A 70 -40.28 -19.22 7.88
N ALA A 71 -39.25 -18.35 7.99
CA ALA A 71 -38.10 -18.61 8.85
C ALA A 71 -38.46 -18.42 10.33
N GLY A 72 -38.15 -19.44 11.14
CA GLY A 72 -38.39 -19.41 12.58
C GLY A 72 -37.56 -18.37 13.36
N GLY A 73 -37.83 -18.27 14.66
CA GLY A 73 -37.11 -17.36 15.56
C GLY A 73 -35.66 -17.75 15.83
N LEU A 74 -35.36 -19.06 15.87
CA LEU A 74 -34.03 -19.63 16.12
C LEU A 74 -33.06 -19.39 14.95
N ILE A 75 -31.76 -19.48 15.23
CA ILE A 75 -30.69 -19.45 14.24
C ILE A 75 -29.70 -20.60 14.55
N PRO A 76 -29.37 -21.48 13.59
CA PRO A 76 -29.96 -21.56 12.25
C PRO A 76 -31.42 -22.06 12.30
N ALA A 77 -32.24 -21.65 11.33
CA ALA A 77 -33.61 -22.15 11.16
C ALA A 77 -33.95 -22.37 9.68
N PRO A 78 -34.66 -23.45 9.32
CA PRO A 78 -35.15 -23.65 7.96
C PRO A 78 -35.99 -22.44 7.49
N ALA A 79 -35.79 -22.05 6.23
CA ALA A 79 -36.56 -21.03 5.54
C ALA A 79 -37.33 -21.70 4.38
N PRO A 80 -38.35 -22.53 4.68
CA PRO A 80 -38.93 -23.49 3.73
C PRO A 80 -39.53 -22.83 2.49
N ASN A 81 -39.95 -21.57 2.56
CA ASN A 81 -40.57 -20.86 1.45
C ASN A 81 -39.60 -19.96 0.67
N LEU A 82 -38.31 -19.92 1.03
CA LEU A 82 -37.36 -19.02 0.35
C LEU A 82 -37.11 -19.42 -1.12
N HIS A 83 -37.28 -20.71 -1.45
CA HIS A 83 -37.11 -21.22 -2.82
C HIS A 83 -37.98 -20.47 -3.85
N VAL A 84 -39.18 -20.00 -3.46
CA VAL A 84 -40.08 -19.21 -4.33
C VAL A 84 -39.41 -17.90 -4.77
N PHE A 85 -38.73 -17.23 -3.83
CA PHE A 85 -38.04 -15.97 -4.11
C PHE A 85 -36.75 -16.21 -4.91
N VAL A 86 -36.04 -17.29 -4.61
CA VAL A 86 -34.87 -17.70 -5.40
C VAL A 86 -35.26 -17.94 -6.85
N ASP A 87 -36.35 -18.68 -7.09
CA ASP A 87 -36.83 -18.99 -8.45
C ASP A 87 -37.29 -17.74 -9.22
N ARG A 88 -37.94 -16.80 -8.54
CA ARG A 88 -38.35 -15.51 -9.13
C ARG A 88 -37.19 -14.59 -9.43
N HIS A 89 -36.19 -14.48 -8.55
CA HIS A 89 -35.22 -13.39 -8.60
C HIS A 89 -33.81 -13.81 -9.03
N LEU A 90 -33.35 -15.02 -8.70
CA LEU A 90 -31.98 -15.42 -9.01
C LEU A 90 -31.82 -15.70 -10.50
N ARG A 91 -30.75 -15.19 -11.10
CA ARG A 91 -30.33 -15.46 -12.48
C ARG A 91 -28.88 -15.88 -12.54
N LEU A 92 -28.53 -16.59 -13.61
CA LEU A 92 -27.18 -16.97 -13.94
C LEU A 92 -26.79 -16.33 -15.28
N TYR A 93 -25.86 -15.39 -15.24
CA TYR A 93 -25.35 -14.68 -16.42
C TYR A 93 -23.91 -15.06 -16.73
N SER A 94 -23.44 -14.73 -17.93
CA SER A 94 -22.00 -14.71 -18.21
C SER A 94 -21.33 -13.61 -17.39
N ILE A 95 -20.10 -13.82 -16.92
CA ILE A 95 -19.34 -12.76 -16.24
C ILE A 95 -19.06 -11.54 -17.15
N LYS A 96 -19.25 -11.68 -18.46
CA LYS A 96 -18.99 -10.63 -19.45
C LYS A 96 -20.08 -9.56 -19.48
N GLU A 97 -21.33 -9.95 -19.22
CA GLU A 97 -22.51 -9.08 -19.34
C GLU A 97 -23.64 -9.61 -18.47
N LYS A 98 -24.35 -8.71 -17.78
CA LYS A 98 -25.60 -9.03 -17.08
C LYS A 98 -26.79 -8.55 -17.89
N GLY A 99 -27.87 -9.34 -17.90
CA GLY A 99 -29.14 -8.91 -18.46
C GLY A 99 -29.78 -7.77 -17.66
N THR A 100 -30.45 -6.84 -18.36
CA THR A 100 -31.16 -5.69 -17.77
C THR A 100 -32.69 -5.82 -17.88
N GLN A 101 -33.17 -6.96 -18.38
CA GLN A 101 -34.57 -7.29 -18.56
C GLN A 101 -34.78 -8.76 -18.19
N THR A 102 -35.71 -9.02 -17.28
CA THR A 102 -36.11 -10.38 -16.89
C THR A 102 -37.54 -10.32 -16.33
N ASP A 103 -38.30 -11.41 -16.38
CA ASP A 103 -39.57 -11.48 -15.65
C ASP A 103 -39.33 -11.99 -14.22
N THR A 104 -39.69 -11.19 -13.21
CA THR A 104 -39.61 -11.56 -11.77
C THR A 104 -40.98 -11.84 -11.16
N THR A 105 -42.06 -11.80 -11.96
CA THR A 105 -43.44 -11.98 -11.47
C THR A 105 -43.79 -13.44 -11.26
N THR A 106 -43.11 -14.35 -11.97
CA THR A 106 -43.31 -15.80 -11.93
C THR A 106 -41.99 -16.55 -11.72
N GLY A 107 -42.07 -17.85 -11.39
CA GLY A 107 -40.92 -18.75 -11.30
C GLY A 107 -40.29 -18.96 -12.67
N THR A 108 -39.18 -18.27 -12.92
CA THR A 108 -38.53 -18.21 -14.25
C THR A 108 -37.09 -18.72 -14.23
N LEU A 109 -36.50 -18.96 -13.06
CA LEU A 109 -35.20 -19.62 -12.97
C LEU A 109 -35.30 -21.06 -13.49
N PHE A 110 -36.33 -21.81 -13.06
CA PHE A 110 -36.60 -23.17 -13.55
C PHE A 110 -37.62 -23.23 -14.69
N GLY A 111 -38.37 -22.16 -14.94
CA GLY A 111 -39.29 -22.04 -16.08
C GLY A 111 -40.65 -22.73 -15.90
N ASP A 112 -41.07 -22.98 -14.66
CA ASP A 112 -42.35 -23.63 -14.29
C ASP A 112 -43.45 -22.63 -13.86
N GLY A 113 -43.20 -21.32 -14.02
CA GLY A 113 -44.19 -20.25 -13.97
C GLY A 113 -44.80 -20.03 -12.58
N ASN A 114 -46.14 -20.06 -12.49
CA ASN A 114 -46.86 -19.74 -11.25
C ASN A 114 -46.85 -20.87 -10.19
N THR A 115 -46.21 -22.00 -10.46
CA THR A 115 -46.20 -23.12 -9.51
C THR A 115 -44.95 -23.13 -8.64
N CYS A 116 -43.81 -22.68 -9.20
CA CYS A 116 -42.49 -22.80 -8.58
C CYS A 116 -42.22 -24.23 -8.05
N ALA A 117 -42.82 -25.25 -8.67
CA ALA A 117 -42.88 -26.63 -8.20
C ALA A 117 -41.55 -27.38 -8.30
N THR A 118 -40.67 -26.94 -9.20
CA THR A 118 -39.33 -27.49 -9.41
C THR A 118 -38.34 -26.92 -8.40
N ALA A 119 -38.46 -25.63 -8.05
CA ALA A 119 -37.58 -24.95 -7.12
C ALA A 119 -37.36 -25.66 -5.76
N PRO A 120 -38.37 -26.13 -5.00
CA PRO A 120 -38.16 -26.76 -3.70
C PRO A 120 -37.43 -28.11 -3.76
N GLN A 121 -37.32 -28.72 -4.94
CA GLN A 121 -36.58 -29.97 -5.15
C GLN A 121 -35.06 -29.72 -5.24
N HIS A 122 -34.67 -28.54 -5.72
CA HIS A 122 -33.28 -28.18 -6.05
C HIS A 122 -32.72 -27.02 -5.23
N ILE A 123 -33.57 -26.30 -4.51
CA ILE A 123 -33.21 -25.14 -3.68
C ILE A 123 -33.66 -25.38 -2.25
N LYS A 124 -32.71 -25.30 -1.32
CA LYS A 124 -32.97 -25.35 0.13
C LYS A 124 -32.38 -24.13 0.80
N ALA A 125 -33.00 -23.66 1.86
CA ALA A 125 -32.56 -22.44 2.50
C ALA A 125 -32.71 -22.46 4.01
N TRP A 126 -31.81 -21.74 4.67
CA TRP A 126 -31.79 -21.56 6.11
C TRP A 126 -31.48 -20.11 6.43
N ARG A 127 -32.16 -19.58 7.44
CA ARG A 127 -31.75 -18.36 8.12
C ARG A 127 -30.58 -18.71 9.03
N VAL A 128 -29.44 -18.06 8.86
CA VAL A 128 -28.16 -18.43 9.50
C VAL A 128 -27.51 -17.31 10.31
N GLY A 129 -28.00 -16.06 10.19
CA GLY A 129 -27.44 -14.96 10.96
C GLY A 129 -28.24 -13.67 10.82
N ARG A 130 -27.67 -12.58 11.34
CA ARG A 130 -28.14 -11.21 11.12
C ARG A 130 -27.02 -10.35 10.59
N PHE A 131 -27.32 -9.47 9.65
CA PHE A 131 -26.35 -8.58 9.04
C PHE A 131 -26.03 -7.41 9.97
N GLY A 132 -24.74 -7.13 10.13
CA GLY A 132 -24.24 -6.06 10.98
C GLY A 132 -22.72 -5.95 10.91
N ALA A 133 -22.18 -4.84 11.43
CA ALA A 133 -20.75 -4.58 11.44
C ALA A 133 -19.99 -5.64 12.28
N GLY A 134 -18.96 -6.25 11.69
CA GLY A 134 -18.09 -7.22 12.38
C GLY A 134 -18.74 -8.56 12.69
N VAL A 135 -19.93 -8.85 12.15
CA VAL A 135 -20.64 -10.11 12.42
C VAL A 135 -19.89 -11.29 11.79
N LEU A 136 -19.58 -12.29 12.61
CA LEU A 136 -19.11 -13.59 12.15
C LEU A 136 -20.28 -14.44 11.65
N ILE A 137 -20.29 -14.70 10.34
CA ILE A 137 -21.26 -15.57 9.67
C ILE A 137 -20.91 -17.03 9.96
N LYS A 138 -21.92 -17.79 10.38
CA LYS A 138 -21.86 -19.25 10.51
C LYS A 138 -22.86 -19.86 9.54
N ASP A 139 -22.52 -20.99 8.95
CA ASP A 139 -23.44 -21.72 8.07
C ASP A 139 -24.54 -22.45 8.87
N ARG A 140 -25.42 -23.19 8.18
CA ARG A 140 -26.47 -24.00 8.82
C ARG A 140 -25.96 -25.09 9.75
N HIS A 141 -24.71 -25.51 9.60
CA HIS A 141 -24.01 -26.46 10.46
C HIS A 141 -23.30 -25.77 11.63
N ARG A 142 -23.49 -24.44 11.78
CA ARG A 142 -22.83 -23.57 12.76
C ARG A 142 -21.33 -23.47 12.59
N ARG A 143 -20.81 -23.74 11.38
CA ARG A 143 -19.39 -23.62 11.05
C ARG A 143 -19.09 -22.16 10.66
N PRO A 144 -18.11 -21.49 11.30
CA PRO A 144 -17.66 -20.15 10.91
C PRO A 144 -17.18 -20.10 9.44
N PHE A 145 -17.65 -19.11 8.68
CA PHE A 145 -17.34 -18.99 7.26
C PHE A 145 -16.68 -17.66 6.88
N ALA A 146 -17.24 -16.54 7.33
CA ALA A 146 -16.74 -15.21 6.97
C ALA A 146 -17.13 -14.15 8.01
N THR A 147 -16.43 -13.02 8.01
CA THR A 147 -16.79 -11.84 8.82
C THR A 147 -17.34 -10.74 7.92
N ILE A 148 -18.45 -10.11 8.30
CA ILE A 148 -18.97 -8.90 7.62
C ILE A 148 -18.06 -7.72 7.95
N ALA A 149 -17.56 -7.04 6.93
CA ALA A 149 -16.76 -5.85 7.13
C ALA A 149 -17.60 -4.74 7.80
N PRO A 150 -17.09 -4.05 8.85
CA PRO A 150 -17.80 -2.94 9.47
C PRO A 150 -18.24 -1.87 8.47
N MET A 151 -17.38 -1.58 7.48
CA MET A 151 -17.67 -0.59 6.45
C MET A 151 -18.70 -1.06 5.43
N ALA A 152 -18.71 -2.35 5.06
CA ALA A 152 -19.79 -2.91 4.22
C ALA A 152 -21.16 -2.68 4.86
N ALA A 153 -21.26 -2.87 6.17
CA ALA A 153 -22.51 -2.64 6.90
C ALA A 153 -22.95 -1.16 6.87
N GLN A 154 -22.00 -0.21 6.76
CA GLN A 154 -22.31 1.22 6.58
C GLN A 154 -22.72 1.55 5.14
N VAL A 155 -22.05 0.97 4.13
CA VAL A 155 -22.42 1.11 2.71
C VAL A 155 -23.84 0.58 2.47
N TYR A 156 -24.15 -0.59 3.01
CA TYR A 156 -25.45 -1.26 2.88
C TYR A 156 -26.37 -1.03 4.10
N LYS A 157 -26.38 0.20 4.62
CA LYS A 157 -27.12 0.59 5.84
C LYS A 157 -28.62 0.24 5.82
N ASP A 158 -29.23 0.23 4.64
CA ASP A 158 -30.65 -0.07 4.45
C ASP A 158 -30.99 -1.55 4.77
N LEU A 159 -29.96 -2.42 4.90
CA LEU A 159 -30.08 -3.84 5.26
C LEU A 159 -29.59 -4.15 6.69
N GLN A 160 -29.21 -3.14 7.48
CA GLN A 160 -28.74 -3.32 8.85
C GLN A 160 -29.77 -4.05 9.71
N GLY A 161 -29.33 -5.09 10.42
CA GLY A 161 -30.21 -5.96 11.20
C GLY A 161 -31.07 -6.93 10.37
N GLY A 162 -30.96 -6.90 9.04
CA GLY A 162 -31.58 -7.86 8.13
C GLY A 162 -31.09 -9.29 8.38
N ASP A 163 -31.88 -10.27 7.95
CA ASP A 163 -31.54 -11.68 8.17
C ASP A 163 -30.63 -12.21 7.06
N ILE A 164 -29.59 -12.94 7.46
CA ILE A 164 -28.67 -13.63 6.56
C ILE A 164 -29.22 -15.03 6.29
N TYR A 165 -29.26 -15.42 5.02
CA TYR A 165 -29.68 -16.73 4.57
C TYR A 165 -28.56 -17.45 3.84
N GLU A 166 -28.43 -18.74 4.13
CA GLU A 166 -27.70 -19.69 3.29
C GLU A 166 -28.70 -20.35 2.34
N ILE A 167 -28.38 -20.36 1.04
CA ILE A 167 -29.16 -21.00 -0.01
C ILE A 167 -28.30 -22.10 -0.63
N GLU A 168 -28.68 -23.36 -0.42
CA GLU A 168 -28.12 -24.50 -1.14
C GLU A 168 -28.75 -24.63 -2.52
N ILE A 169 -27.89 -24.84 -3.51
CA ILE A 169 -28.24 -25.02 -4.92
C ILE A 169 -27.79 -26.40 -5.38
N ASP A 170 -28.70 -27.15 -6.02
CA ASP A 170 -28.37 -28.35 -6.79
C ASP A 170 -27.82 -27.98 -8.17
N LEU A 171 -26.51 -28.19 -8.36
CA LEU A 171 -25.79 -27.84 -9.57
C LEU A 171 -26.14 -28.75 -10.76
N LYS A 172 -26.82 -29.88 -10.52
CA LYS A 172 -27.27 -30.79 -11.58
C LYS A 172 -28.56 -30.34 -12.25
N ALA A 173 -29.31 -29.41 -11.65
CA ALA A 173 -30.55 -28.93 -12.22
C ALA A 173 -30.32 -27.78 -13.21
N ALA A 174 -31.18 -27.65 -14.23
CA ALA A 174 -31.22 -26.44 -15.04
C ALA A 174 -31.67 -25.26 -14.16
N PRO A 175 -31.13 -24.04 -14.31
CA PRO A 175 -30.16 -23.60 -15.31
C PRO A 175 -28.68 -23.76 -14.87
N PHE A 176 -28.41 -24.31 -13.70
CA PHE A 176 -27.08 -24.39 -13.11
C PHE A 176 -26.12 -25.34 -13.84
N GLN A 177 -26.66 -26.25 -14.66
CA GLN A 177 -25.89 -27.02 -15.64
C GLN A 177 -25.06 -26.14 -16.60
N GLY A 178 -25.43 -24.86 -16.77
CA GLY A 178 -24.66 -23.90 -17.56
C GLY A 178 -23.29 -23.54 -16.97
N ILE A 179 -23.07 -23.79 -15.67
CA ILE A 179 -21.77 -23.58 -15.02
C ILE A 179 -20.81 -24.66 -15.51
N ASN A 180 -19.67 -24.27 -16.08
CA ASN A 180 -18.65 -25.18 -16.62
C ASN A 180 -17.24 -24.66 -16.34
N SER A 181 -16.21 -25.43 -16.72
CA SER A 181 -14.80 -25.05 -16.52
C SER A 181 -14.24 -24.10 -17.59
N GLY A 182 -14.92 -23.98 -18.74
CA GLY A 182 -14.50 -23.13 -19.86
C GLY A 182 -14.86 -21.65 -19.72
N SER A 183 -15.85 -21.31 -18.88
CA SER A 183 -16.37 -19.95 -18.77
C SER A 183 -16.72 -19.57 -17.33
N PHE A 184 -16.55 -18.29 -16.99
CA PHE A 184 -17.01 -17.73 -15.73
C PHE A 184 -18.46 -17.28 -15.86
N MET A 185 -19.28 -17.67 -14.88
CA MET A 185 -20.64 -17.20 -14.72
C MET A 185 -20.73 -16.24 -13.54
N SER A 186 -21.83 -15.49 -13.44
CA SER A 186 -22.17 -14.65 -12.31
C SER A 186 -23.60 -14.94 -11.89
N PHE A 187 -23.82 -15.14 -10.60
CA PHE A 187 -25.17 -15.01 -10.05
C PHE A 187 -25.61 -13.55 -10.10
N ALA A 188 -26.92 -13.32 -10.14
CA ALA A 188 -27.52 -12.00 -10.03
C ALA A 188 -28.90 -12.11 -9.38
N TRP A 189 -29.19 -11.28 -8.37
CA TRP A 189 -30.54 -11.23 -7.78
C TRP A 189 -31.33 -10.09 -8.43
N MET A 190 -32.26 -10.41 -9.35
CA MET A 190 -32.93 -9.40 -10.16
C MET A 190 -34.27 -8.96 -9.56
N VAL A 191 -34.53 -7.65 -9.54
CA VAL A 191 -35.83 -7.07 -9.18
C VAL A 191 -36.29 -6.05 -10.22
N LYS A 192 -37.60 -5.81 -10.31
CA LYS A 192 -38.14 -4.77 -11.18
C LYS A 192 -37.76 -3.38 -10.67
N LEU A 193 -37.36 -2.52 -11.58
CA LEU A 193 -37.03 -1.14 -11.25
C LEU A 193 -38.30 -0.29 -11.13
N ASN A 194 -38.43 0.39 -9.98
CA ASN A 194 -39.32 1.53 -9.85
C ASN A 194 -38.76 2.77 -10.55
N ASP A 195 -39.51 3.87 -10.56
CA ASP A 195 -39.10 5.08 -11.30
C ASP A 195 -37.78 5.68 -10.78
N ALA A 196 -37.52 5.61 -9.47
CA ALA A 196 -36.24 6.04 -8.90
C ALA A 196 -35.07 5.14 -9.34
N GLY A 197 -35.29 3.82 -9.44
CA GLY A 197 -34.32 2.87 -9.96
C GLY A 197 -34.00 3.09 -11.44
N LYS A 198 -35.01 3.37 -12.27
CA LYS A 198 -34.83 3.72 -13.69
C LYS A 198 -34.06 5.01 -13.89
N GLN A 199 -34.16 5.97 -12.96
CA GLN A 199 -33.34 7.19 -12.99
C GLN A 199 -31.87 6.89 -12.68
N LEU A 200 -31.58 5.94 -11.78
CA LEU A 200 -30.21 5.53 -11.47
C LEU A 200 -29.60 4.69 -12.60
N LEU A 201 -30.38 3.77 -13.16
CA LEU A 201 -29.97 2.83 -14.21
C LEU A 201 -30.87 3.02 -15.45
N PRO A 202 -30.63 4.08 -16.24
CA PRO A 202 -31.40 4.34 -17.46
C PRO A 202 -31.26 3.16 -18.43
N ASN A 203 -32.35 2.86 -19.13
CA ASN A 203 -32.50 1.76 -20.10
C ASN A 203 -32.60 0.35 -19.48
N ALA A 204 -32.56 0.20 -18.16
CA ALA A 204 -32.85 -1.07 -17.48
C ALA A 204 -34.33 -1.14 -17.05
N THR A 205 -34.95 -2.31 -17.17
CA THR A 205 -36.26 -2.59 -16.55
C THR A 205 -36.11 -3.37 -15.24
N HIS A 206 -35.03 -4.13 -15.12
CA HIS A 206 -34.65 -4.91 -13.95
C HIS A 206 -33.16 -4.73 -13.68
N ALA A 207 -32.77 -4.77 -12.41
CA ALA A 207 -31.36 -4.78 -12.01
C ALA A 207 -31.19 -5.50 -10.67
N GLU A 208 -29.94 -5.70 -10.26
CA GLU A 208 -29.67 -6.15 -8.92
C GLU A 208 -29.94 -5.04 -7.89
N PRO A 209 -30.59 -5.35 -6.75
CA PRO A 209 -30.67 -4.40 -5.64
C PRO A 209 -29.29 -3.90 -5.22
N GLN A 210 -28.27 -4.74 -5.29
CA GLN A 210 -26.91 -4.34 -4.97
C GLN A 210 -26.32 -3.34 -5.98
N ASP A 211 -26.62 -3.48 -7.28
CA ASP A 211 -26.23 -2.48 -8.30
C ASP A 211 -26.88 -1.12 -8.01
N LEU A 212 -28.15 -1.11 -7.58
CA LEU A 212 -28.84 0.10 -7.15
C LEU A 212 -28.23 0.71 -5.88
N MET A 213 -27.85 -0.12 -4.91
CA MET A 213 -27.18 0.32 -3.68
C MET A 213 -25.81 0.92 -3.98
N ILE A 214 -25.03 0.30 -4.88
CA ILE A 214 -23.74 0.85 -5.35
C ILE A 214 -23.95 2.17 -6.08
N ALA A 215 -24.91 2.25 -7.01
CA ALA A 215 -25.21 3.49 -7.73
C ALA A 215 -25.68 4.61 -6.79
N LYS A 216 -26.53 4.28 -5.80
CA LYS A 216 -26.96 5.22 -4.75
C LYS A 216 -25.79 5.66 -3.88
N PHE A 217 -24.93 4.72 -3.46
CA PHE A 217 -23.72 5.00 -2.70
C PHE A 217 -22.80 5.97 -3.45
N LEU A 218 -22.44 5.67 -4.71
CA LEU A 218 -21.57 6.53 -5.53
C LEU A 218 -22.19 7.93 -5.73
N ARG A 219 -23.52 8.02 -5.91
CA ARG A 219 -24.22 9.31 -5.98
C ARG A 219 -24.19 10.05 -4.64
N GLU A 220 -24.44 9.38 -3.51
CA GLU A 220 -24.34 9.95 -2.17
C GLU A 220 -22.91 10.47 -1.91
N GLN A 221 -21.89 9.70 -2.28
CA GLN A 221 -20.48 10.11 -2.18
C GLN A 221 -20.21 11.34 -3.03
N SER A 222 -20.70 11.40 -4.28
CA SER A 222 -20.56 12.61 -5.11
C SER A 222 -21.24 13.86 -4.56
N THR A 223 -22.20 13.69 -3.63
CA THR A 223 -22.88 14.79 -2.94
C THR A 223 -22.16 15.18 -1.64
N LYS A 224 -21.58 14.21 -0.94
CA LYS A 224 -20.87 14.42 0.34
C LYS A 224 -19.43 14.91 0.15
N ASP A 225 -18.73 14.34 -0.83
CA ASP A 225 -17.36 14.68 -1.17
C ASP A 225 -17.37 15.63 -2.38
N PRO A 226 -17.07 16.93 -2.19
CA PRO A 226 -17.03 17.89 -3.29
C PRO A 226 -15.95 17.55 -4.32
N PHE A 227 -15.01 16.67 -3.98
CA PHE A 227 -13.88 16.23 -4.80
C PHE A 227 -14.10 14.86 -5.43
N HIS A 228 -15.33 14.33 -5.43
CA HIS A 228 -15.61 13.06 -6.08
C HIS A 228 -15.39 13.12 -7.60
N PHE A 229 -14.78 12.08 -8.19
CA PHE A 229 -14.63 12.01 -9.64
C PHE A 229 -16.00 11.88 -10.32
N ALA A 230 -16.25 12.70 -11.34
CA ALA A 230 -17.60 12.81 -11.92
C ALA A 230 -18.01 11.57 -12.75
N ASN A 231 -17.06 10.89 -13.40
CA ASN A 231 -17.37 9.76 -14.28
C ASN A 231 -17.00 8.43 -13.62
N ILE A 232 -18.02 7.64 -13.27
CA ILE A 232 -17.90 6.37 -12.53
C ILE A 232 -18.06 5.15 -13.46
N GLN A 233 -17.22 5.09 -14.50
CA GLN A 233 -17.21 4.00 -15.49
C GLN A 233 -15.90 3.22 -15.42
N GLU A 234 -15.96 1.94 -15.80
CA GLU A 234 -14.79 1.08 -15.97
C GLU A 234 -13.79 1.73 -16.96
N PHE A 235 -12.50 1.45 -16.77
CA PHE A 235 -11.45 1.76 -17.73
C PHE A 235 -11.39 0.70 -18.84
N ASP A 236 -11.22 1.12 -20.09
CA ASP A 236 -11.03 0.22 -21.23
C ASP A 236 -9.57 -0.21 -21.30
N LEU A 237 -9.19 -1.23 -20.53
CA LEU A 237 -7.79 -1.70 -20.51
C LEU A 237 -7.32 -2.29 -21.85
N SER A 238 -8.23 -2.51 -22.82
CA SER A 238 -7.84 -2.92 -24.19
C SER A 238 -7.33 -1.76 -25.03
N LYS A 239 -7.77 -0.53 -24.73
CA LYS A 239 -7.41 0.71 -25.41
C LYS A 239 -6.65 1.57 -24.42
N GLY A 240 -5.37 1.82 -24.61
CA GLY A 240 -4.55 2.48 -23.60
C GLY A 240 -3.11 2.12 -23.84
N ALA A 241 -2.19 2.97 -23.38
CA ALA A 241 -0.81 2.86 -23.78
C ALA A 241 -0.17 1.58 -23.23
N ARG A 242 -0.18 0.50 -24.03
CA ARG A 242 0.70 -0.68 -23.87
C ARG A 242 2.19 -0.33 -24.01
N THR A 243 2.54 0.94 -23.92
CA THR A 243 3.83 1.45 -24.35
C THR A 243 4.29 2.70 -23.61
N THR A 244 3.45 3.52 -22.95
CA THR A 244 3.93 4.74 -22.26
C THR A 244 3.25 4.95 -20.91
N ALA A 245 4.06 5.09 -19.84
CA ALA A 245 3.61 5.30 -18.46
C ALA A 245 2.98 6.69 -18.21
N ASN A 246 2.54 7.43 -19.24
CA ASN A 246 2.14 8.84 -19.14
C ASN A 246 0.67 9.11 -19.47
N GLN A 247 -0.12 8.06 -19.75
CA GLN A 247 -1.53 8.18 -20.07
C GLN A 247 -2.34 7.06 -19.43
N LEU A 248 -3.45 7.42 -18.77
CA LEU A 248 -4.42 6.45 -18.30
C LEU A 248 -5.16 5.82 -19.49
N PRO A 249 -5.60 4.56 -19.39
CA PRO A 249 -6.62 4.03 -20.28
C PRO A 249 -7.83 4.99 -20.31
N PRO A 250 -8.53 5.14 -21.45
CA PRO A 250 -9.77 5.88 -21.49
C PRO A 250 -10.83 5.13 -20.70
N GLN A 251 -11.80 5.87 -20.19
CA GLN A 251 -13.00 5.25 -19.63
C GLN A 251 -13.85 4.69 -20.77
N LYS A 252 -14.48 3.56 -20.48
CA LYS A 252 -15.50 2.93 -21.31
C LYS A 252 -16.70 3.88 -21.51
N THR A 253 -17.54 3.58 -22.50
CA THR A 253 -18.70 4.42 -22.87
C THR A 253 -19.93 3.54 -23.07
N GLY A 254 -20.85 3.54 -22.09
CA GLY A 254 -22.11 2.82 -22.21
C GLY A 254 -22.75 2.47 -20.86
N SER A 255 -24.04 2.14 -20.86
CA SER A 255 -24.77 1.82 -19.62
C SER A 255 -24.29 0.51 -18.96
N GLY A 256 -23.84 -0.47 -19.74
CA GLY A 256 -23.29 -1.75 -19.25
C GLY A 256 -21.83 -1.69 -18.77
N GLU A 257 -21.19 -0.53 -18.85
CA GLU A 257 -19.75 -0.35 -18.55
C GLU A 257 -19.52 0.43 -17.24
N ARG A 258 -20.53 0.44 -16.37
CA ARG A 258 -20.53 1.07 -15.04
C ARG A 258 -19.95 0.15 -13.97
N LEU A 259 -19.51 0.75 -12.87
CA LEU A 259 -19.20 0.03 -11.64
C LEU A 259 -20.48 -0.60 -11.08
N GLN A 260 -20.45 -1.91 -10.85
CA GLN A 260 -21.62 -2.71 -10.46
C GLN A 260 -21.16 -3.99 -9.74
N SER A 261 -22.03 -4.66 -9.00
CA SER A 261 -21.69 -5.89 -8.28
C SER A 261 -21.43 -7.03 -9.26
N TRP A 262 -20.70 -8.06 -8.85
CA TRP A 262 -20.57 -9.32 -9.61
C TRP A 262 -20.40 -10.45 -8.61
N HIS A 263 -20.93 -11.64 -8.94
CA HIS A 263 -21.00 -12.79 -8.04
C HIS A 263 -20.44 -14.03 -8.74
N PRO A 264 -19.11 -14.10 -8.96
CA PRO A 264 -18.49 -15.05 -9.88
C PRO A 264 -18.57 -16.49 -9.38
N VAL A 265 -18.87 -17.42 -10.28
CA VAL A 265 -18.86 -18.87 -10.03
C VAL A 265 -18.25 -19.62 -11.22
N LYS A 266 -17.46 -20.65 -10.93
CA LYS A 266 -16.80 -21.47 -11.95
C LYS A 266 -16.41 -22.86 -11.43
N TYR A 267 -16.46 -23.87 -12.31
CA TYR A 267 -15.81 -25.16 -12.07
C TYR A 267 -14.31 -25.11 -12.30
N MET A 268 -13.57 -25.65 -11.34
CA MET A 268 -12.12 -25.70 -11.27
C MET A 268 -11.65 -27.17 -11.25
N PRO A 269 -10.39 -27.45 -11.63
CA PRO A 269 -9.88 -28.82 -11.71
C PRO A 269 -10.03 -29.60 -10.40
N ALA A 270 -10.30 -30.91 -10.47
CA ALA A 270 -10.46 -31.79 -9.31
C ALA A 270 -9.13 -32.14 -8.58
N ARG A 271 -8.31 -31.12 -8.27
CA ARG A 271 -7.04 -31.18 -7.56
C ARG A 271 -6.83 -29.89 -6.75
N PRO A 272 -5.90 -29.84 -5.78
CA PRO A 272 -5.50 -28.58 -5.18
C PRO A 272 -5.11 -27.54 -6.26
N LEU A 273 -5.57 -26.31 -6.07
CA LEU A 273 -5.41 -25.21 -7.01
C LEU A 273 -4.02 -24.57 -6.86
N LYS A 274 -3.38 -24.27 -7.99
CA LYS A 274 -2.17 -23.44 -8.03
C LYS A 274 -2.54 -22.01 -7.71
N LEU A 275 -1.91 -21.46 -6.67
CA LEU A 275 -2.23 -20.13 -6.15
C LEU A 275 -1.15 -19.13 -6.54
N GLY A 276 -1.52 -18.10 -7.30
CA GLY A 276 -0.73 -16.88 -7.39
C GLY A 276 -0.99 -15.99 -6.18
N HIS A 277 0.03 -15.31 -5.68
CA HIS A 277 -0.09 -14.30 -4.63
C HIS A 277 0.57 -13.00 -5.09
N LEU A 278 -0.22 -11.94 -5.13
CA LEU A 278 0.20 -10.56 -5.41
C LEU A 278 -0.17 -9.73 -4.19
N SER A 279 0.80 -9.00 -3.65
CA SER A 279 0.62 -8.27 -2.40
C SER A 279 1.31 -6.92 -2.49
N ASP A 280 0.77 -5.93 -1.79
CA ASP A 280 1.25 -4.54 -1.72
C ASP A 280 1.57 -4.00 -3.10
N VAL A 281 0.52 -3.89 -3.91
CA VAL A 281 0.62 -3.54 -5.32
C VAL A 281 0.61 -2.04 -5.56
N HIS A 282 0.17 -1.23 -4.58
CA HIS A 282 0.26 0.23 -4.55
C HIS A 282 -0.11 0.88 -5.91
N VAL A 283 -1.32 0.59 -6.41
CA VAL A 283 -1.85 1.23 -7.61
C VAL A 283 -2.03 2.71 -7.31
N ASN A 284 -1.41 3.54 -8.16
CA ASN A 284 -1.29 4.97 -7.92
C ASN A 284 -1.22 5.73 -9.25
N VAL A 285 -2.32 6.38 -9.64
CA VAL A 285 -2.40 7.14 -10.90
C VAL A 285 -1.39 8.28 -10.98
N ARG A 286 -0.85 8.76 -9.86
CA ARG A 286 0.22 9.77 -9.87
C ARG A 286 1.47 9.31 -10.60
N HIS A 287 1.76 8.00 -10.64
CA HIS A 287 2.86 7.49 -11.46
C HIS A 287 2.69 7.86 -12.93
N THR A 288 1.43 7.91 -13.38
CA THR A 288 1.08 8.38 -14.72
C THR A 288 1.31 9.87 -14.91
N ALA A 289 1.04 10.68 -13.89
CA ALA A 289 1.34 12.11 -13.90
C ALA A 289 2.85 12.38 -13.89
N MET A 290 3.62 11.65 -13.08
CA MET A 290 5.10 11.73 -13.08
C MET A 290 5.68 11.33 -14.43
N GLY A 291 5.10 10.33 -15.09
CA GLY A 291 5.48 9.89 -16.44
C GLY A 291 5.40 10.98 -17.50
N LYS A 292 4.73 12.10 -17.22
CA LYS A 292 4.65 13.28 -18.11
C LYS A 292 5.79 14.27 -17.95
N SER A 293 6.63 14.12 -16.92
CA SER A 293 7.70 15.06 -16.62
C SER A 293 8.72 15.11 -17.76
N MET A 294 8.90 16.33 -18.29
CA MET A 294 9.91 16.63 -19.30
C MET A 294 11.25 17.08 -18.69
N ALA A 295 11.33 17.24 -17.37
CA ALA A 295 12.55 17.66 -16.68
C ALA A 295 13.68 16.65 -16.91
N GLN A 296 14.90 17.15 -17.04
CA GLN A 296 16.12 16.38 -17.26
C GLN A 296 17.12 16.66 -16.13
N VAL A 297 18.06 15.75 -15.91
CA VAL A 297 19.11 15.94 -14.89
C VAL A 297 20.04 17.08 -15.29
N LEU A 298 20.39 17.15 -16.59
CA LEU A 298 21.10 18.27 -17.19
C LEU A 298 20.17 18.97 -18.19
N GLU A 299 19.90 20.25 -17.99
CA GLU A 299 18.97 21.02 -18.82
C GLU A 299 19.67 21.78 -19.95
N GLY A 300 18.97 21.99 -21.08
CA GLY A 300 19.48 22.71 -22.25
C GLY A 300 20.22 21.82 -23.26
N ASP A 301 21.17 22.40 -24.01
CA ASP A 301 21.96 21.67 -25.00
C ASP A 301 23.05 20.83 -24.32
N VAL A 302 22.82 19.52 -24.25
CA VAL A 302 23.73 18.53 -23.65
C VAL A 302 24.11 17.49 -24.70
N THR A 303 25.03 17.87 -25.59
CA THR A 303 25.54 16.98 -26.63
C THR A 303 26.31 15.80 -26.02
N GLY A 304 25.99 14.57 -26.46
CA GLY A 304 26.73 13.35 -26.08
C GLY A 304 26.20 12.60 -24.84
N ALA A 305 25.15 13.07 -24.17
CA ALA A 305 24.55 12.43 -23.00
C ALA A 305 23.27 11.64 -23.33
N LYS A 306 23.40 10.44 -23.94
CA LYS A 306 22.23 9.60 -24.30
C LYS A 306 21.36 9.19 -23.10
N TRP A 307 21.95 9.12 -21.90
CA TRP A 307 21.27 8.76 -20.66
C TRP A 307 20.36 9.87 -20.11
N ASN A 308 20.54 11.13 -20.55
CA ASN A 308 19.86 12.31 -20.04
C ASN A 308 18.47 12.47 -20.66
N ALA A 309 17.71 11.39 -20.77
CA ALA A 309 16.30 11.43 -21.17
C ALA A 309 15.43 12.08 -20.07
N PRO A 310 14.24 12.60 -20.40
CA PRO A 310 13.32 13.15 -19.41
C PRO A 310 13.05 12.18 -18.25
N VAL A 311 13.05 12.68 -17.02
CA VAL A 311 12.89 11.85 -15.81
C VAL A 311 11.55 11.09 -15.80
N GLY A 312 10.52 11.61 -16.46
CA GLY A 312 9.23 10.91 -16.62
C GLY A 312 9.36 9.57 -17.36
N THR A 313 10.35 9.39 -18.24
CA THR A 313 10.57 8.11 -18.93
C THR A 313 11.22 7.05 -18.04
N LYS A 314 11.65 7.43 -16.83
CA LYS A 314 12.34 6.57 -15.87
C LYS A 314 11.42 6.09 -14.74
N VAL A 315 10.13 6.41 -14.77
CA VAL A 315 9.16 6.02 -13.74
C VAL A 315 8.79 4.54 -13.89
N CYS A 316 8.91 3.77 -12.80
CA CYS A 316 8.25 2.47 -12.66
C CYS A 316 6.78 2.69 -12.29
N ASN A 317 5.86 2.29 -13.17
CA ASN A 317 4.42 2.40 -12.93
C ASN A 317 3.86 1.10 -12.33
N SER A 318 3.46 1.16 -11.06
CA SER A 318 2.90 0.02 -10.32
C SER A 318 1.71 -0.66 -11.00
N PHE A 319 0.79 0.09 -11.61
CA PHE A 319 -0.38 -0.48 -12.27
C PHE A 319 0.02 -1.30 -13.50
N ASP A 320 0.96 -0.78 -14.30
CA ASP A 320 1.45 -1.48 -15.48
C ASP A 320 2.21 -2.76 -15.10
N ALA A 321 3.01 -2.70 -14.04
CA ALA A 321 3.72 -3.86 -13.49
C ALA A 321 2.75 -4.92 -12.98
N LEU A 322 1.76 -4.51 -12.17
CA LEU A 322 0.72 -5.38 -11.63
C LEU A 322 -0.04 -6.10 -12.75
N ARG A 323 -0.50 -5.34 -13.77
CA ARG A 323 -1.19 -5.91 -14.92
C ARG A 323 -0.35 -6.97 -15.62
N ALA A 324 0.95 -6.71 -15.82
CA ALA A 324 1.84 -7.67 -16.45
C ALA A 324 2.07 -8.93 -15.61
N LEU A 325 2.10 -8.82 -14.27
CA LEU A 325 2.16 -9.99 -13.40
C LEU A 325 0.90 -10.84 -13.52
N PHE A 326 -0.28 -10.21 -13.50
CA PHE A 326 -1.55 -10.88 -13.72
C PHE A 326 -1.58 -11.63 -15.05
N GLU A 327 -1.18 -10.98 -16.15
CA GLU A 327 -1.12 -11.60 -17.47
C GLU A 327 -0.13 -12.79 -17.49
N LYS A 328 1.04 -12.67 -16.86
CA LYS A 328 1.99 -13.78 -16.74
C LYS A 328 1.45 -14.95 -15.93
N MET A 329 0.79 -14.69 -14.80
CA MET A 329 0.18 -15.74 -13.96
C MET A 329 -1.01 -16.40 -14.68
N ALA A 330 -1.78 -15.64 -15.46
CA ALA A 330 -2.91 -16.14 -16.23
C ALA A 330 -2.50 -17.01 -17.43
N LEU A 331 -1.44 -16.62 -18.13
CA LEU A 331 -1.01 -17.26 -19.38
C LEU A 331 0.06 -18.34 -19.16
N GLY A 332 0.87 -18.23 -18.10
CA GLY A 332 2.07 -19.04 -17.93
C GLY A 332 3.14 -18.75 -18.99
N GLY A 333 4.09 -19.67 -19.15
CA GLY A 333 5.14 -19.67 -20.17
C GLY A 333 6.14 -20.79 -19.94
N ASP A 334 7.20 -20.88 -20.76
CA ASP A 334 8.18 -22.00 -20.73
C ASP A 334 8.81 -22.26 -19.35
N LYS A 335 8.82 -21.26 -18.47
CA LYS A 335 9.40 -21.32 -17.12
C LYS A 335 8.44 -20.84 -16.02
N VAL A 336 7.19 -20.51 -16.36
CA VAL A 336 6.19 -19.97 -15.43
C VAL A 336 4.93 -20.80 -15.56
N GLU A 337 4.55 -21.49 -14.50
CA GLU A 337 3.29 -22.23 -14.48
C GLU A 337 2.09 -21.28 -14.39
N LYS A 338 0.97 -21.70 -14.95
CA LYS A 338 -0.29 -20.97 -14.85
C LYS A 338 -0.87 -21.09 -13.44
N ALA A 339 -1.33 -19.97 -12.89
CA ALA A 339 -2.14 -19.95 -11.67
C ALA A 339 -3.58 -20.37 -11.98
N ASP A 340 -4.18 -21.15 -11.08
CA ASP A 340 -5.60 -21.49 -11.14
C ASP A 340 -6.46 -20.39 -10.48
N ALA A 341 -5.92 -19.73 -9.45
CA ALA A 341 -6.52 -18.57 -8.78
C ALA A 341 -5.43 -17.62 -8.26
N VAL A 342 -5.77 -16.34 -8.08
CA VAL A 342 -4.88 -15.34 -7.48
C VAL A 342 -5.45 -14.85 -6.15
N LEU A 343 -4.59 -14.76 -5.14
CA LEU A 343 -4.80 -14.04 -3.90
C LEU A 343 -4.16 -12.66 -4.07
N LEU A 344 -4.98 -11.62 -4.14
CA LEU A 344 -4.57 -10.22 -4.21
C LEU A 344 -4.80 -9.58 -2.83
N THR A 345 -3.73 -9.44 -2.05
CA THR A 345 -3.79 -8.96 -0.66
C THR A 345 -2.92 -7.70 -0.51
N GLY A 346 -2.74 -7.21 0.71
CA GLY A 346 -1.85 -6.08 0.95
C GLY A 346 -2.49 -4.75 0.53
N ASP A 347 -1.67 -3.72 0.43
CA ASP A 347 -2.07 -2.39 -0.03
C ASP A 347 -2.33 -2.39 -1.55
N LEU A 348 -3.59 -2.25 -1.93
CA LEU A 348 -4.03 -2.27 -3.33
C LEU A 348 -3.84 -0.91 -3.98
N ILE A 349 -4.24 0.15 -3.27
CA ILE A 349 -4.06 1.55 -3.65
C ILE A 349 -3.23 2.23 -2.56
N ASP A 350 -2.69 3.42 -2.84
CA ASP A 350 -2.06 4.23 -1.79
C ASP A 350 -3.01 5.23 -1.13
N PHE A 351 -3.90 5.83 -1.91
CA PHE A 351 -4.72 6.96 -1.50
C PHE A 351 -6.06 6.97 -2.23
N ASN A 352 -7.13 7.33 -1.54
CA ASN A 352 -8.47 7.47 -2.12
C ASN A 352 -8.58 8.69 -3.04
N ARG A 353 -7.90 9.79 -2.71
CA ARG A 353 -7.79 10.99 -3.55
C ARG A 353 -6.42 11.02 -4.19
N ASN A 354 -6.37 11.26 -5.49
CA ASN A 354 -5.09 11.24 -6.19
C ASN A 354 -5.04 12.21 -7.37
N LEU A 355 -3.82 12.55 -7.80
CA LEU A 355 -3.56 13.52 -8.86
C LEU A 355 -4.06 12.96 -10.20
N ASN A 356 -5.12 13.56 -10.74
CA ASN A 356 -5.73 13.20 -12.02
C ASN A 356 -4.76 13.48 -13.18
N PRO A 357 -4.17 12.44 -13.80
CA PRO A 357 -3.16 12.64 -14.83
C PRO A 357 -3.73 13.40 -16.03
N ALA A 358 -5.02 13.26 -16.35
CA ALA A 358 -5.63 13.95 -17.49
C ALA A 358 -5.63 15.48 -17.34
N GLN A 359 -5.51 15.99 -16.11
CA GLN A 359 -5.52 17.42 -15.77
C GLN A 359 -4.13 18.00 -15.56
N VAL A 360 -3.09 17.15 -15.57
CA VAL A 360 -1.70 17.57 -15.53
C VAL A 360 -1.23 17.85 -16.95
N ALA A 361 -0.68 19.05 -17.15
CA ALA A 361 -0.12 19.50 -18.42
C ALA A 361 0.86 18.45 -18.98
N ALA A 362 0.72 18.11 -20.26
CA ALA A 362 1.66 17.25 -20.96
C ALA A 362 2.65 18.12 -21.76
N GLY A 363 3.94 17.75 -21.75
CA GLY A 363 5.02 18.47 -22.44
C GLY A 363 4.73 18.86 -23.90
N LYS A 364 3.95 18.06 -24.64
CA LYS A 364 3.60 18.34 -26.03
C LYS A 364 2.38 19.26 -26.22
N ALA A 365 1.51 19.40 -25.21
CA ALA A 365 0.25 20.15 -25.33
C ALA A 365 0.35 21.62 -24.87
N THR A 366 1.30 21.94 -23.98
CA THR A 366 1.49 23.30 -23.43
C THR A 366 2.80 23.97 -23.88
N GLY A 367 3.57 23.30 -24.76
CA GLY A 367 4.88 23.76 -25.21
C GLY A 367 5.86 23.93 -24.04
N ASN A 368 6.73 24.94 -24.14
CA ASN A 368 7.84 25.24 -23.23
C ASN A 368 7.46 25.62 -21.78
N LYS A 369 6.20 25.52 -21.34
CA LYS A 369 5.78 25.84 -19.95
C LYS A 369 5.38 24.61 -19.11
N ALA A 370 5.51 23.40 -19.68
CA ALA A 370 4.95 22.20 -19.08
C ALA A 370 5.54 21.82 -17.72
N ILE A 371 6.83 22.07 -17.48
CA ILE A 371 7.51 21.67 -16.24
C ILE A 371 6.94 22.40 -15.02
N GLY A 372 6.98 23.74 -15.02
CA GLY A 372 6.46 24.55 -13.92
C GLY A 372 4.95 24.38 -13.69
N GLU A 373 4.15 24.18 -14.74
CA GLU A 373 2.71 23.92 -14.59
C GLU A 373 2.41 22.52 -14.04
N GLN A 374 3.25 21.52 -14.37
CA GLN A 374 3.21 20.23 -13.70
C GLN A 374 3.52 20.41 -12.21
N TRP A 375 4.62 21.07 -11.84
CA TRP A 375 4.99 21.29 -10.43
C TRP A 375 3.89 22.00 -9.63
N LYS A 376 3.25 23.02 -10.21
CA LYS A 376 2.08 23.67 -9.60
C LYS A 376 0.94 22.70 -9.38
N SER A 377 0.73 21.72 -10.25
CA SER A 377 -0.30 20.69 -10.08
C SER A 377 0.02 19.69 -8.96
N PHE A 378 1.31 19.47 -8.65
CA PHE A 378 1.77 18.61 -7.56
C PHE A 378 1.80 19.31 -6.20
N ASN A 379 1.55 20.63 -6.16
CA ASN A 379 1.45 21.40 -4.93
C ASN A 379 0.21 20.97 -4.13
N LEU A 380 0.41 20.05 -3.20
CA LEU A 380 -0.66 19.46 -2.43
C LEU A 380 -1.40 20.50 -1.58
N LEU A 381 -0.63 21.30 -0.84
CA LEU A 381 -1.18 22.28 0.12
C LEU A 381 -2.00 23.37 -0.58
N ALA A 382 -1.64 23.76 -1.81
CA ALA A 382 -2.36 24.78 -2.55
C ALA A 382 -3.60 24.26 -3.29
N ASN A 383 -3.64 22.97 -3.66
CA ASN A 383 -4.65 22.47 -4.58
C ASN A 383 -5.69 21.55 -3.95
N ILE A 384 -5.33 20.77 -2.93
CA ILE A 384 -6.17 19.65 -2.51
C ILE A 384 -7.50 20.08 -1.89
N ASP A 385 -7.50 21.17 -1.12
CA ASP A 385 -8.70 21.70 -0.48
C ASP A 385 -9.32 22.87 -1.26
N ASP A 386 -8.69 23.30 -2.37
CA ASP A 386 -9.25 24.33 -3.23
C ASP A 386 -10.52 23.82 -3.94
N PRO A 387 -11.65 24.55 -3.92
CA PRO A 387 -12.91 24.05 -4.50
C PRO A 387 -12.83 23.74 -6.01
N ALA A 388 -12.04 24.50 -6.77
CA ALA A 388 -11.93 24.33 -8.22
C ALA A 388 -10.86 23.30 -8.59
N ASN A 389 -9.66 23.45 -8.02
CA ASN A 389 -8.50 22.60 -8.26
C ASN A 389 -8.61 21.27 -7.54
N GLY A 390 -9.13 21.20 -6.31
CA GLY A 390 -9.25 19.95 -5.56
C GLY A 390 -10.10 18.92 -6.29
N LYS A 391 -11.23 19.35 -6.87
CA LYS A 391 -12.13 18.47 -7.64
C LYS A 391 -11.53 18.07 -8.99
N ARG A 392 -10.84 18.99 -9.63
CA ARG A 392 -10.25 18.80 -10.96
C ARG A 392 -8.97 17.96 -10.90
N LEU A 393 -8.03 18.36 -10.05
CA LEU A 393 -6.69 17.78 -9.90
C LEU A 393 -6.64 16.62 -8.92
N TYR A 394 -7.36 16.64 -7.80
CA TYR A 394 -7.27 15.61 -6.76
C TYR A 394 -8.60 14.89 -6.50
N PRO A 395 -9.24 14.33 -7.53
CA PRO A 395 -10.51 13.66 -7.36
C PRO A 395 -10.37 12.33 -6.62
N ARG A 396 -11.47 11.89 -6.00
CA ARG A 396 -11.58 10.60 -5.34
C ARG A 396 -11.99 9.47 -6.30
N GLY A 397 -11.39 8.29 -6.16
CA GLY A 397 -11.84 7.01 -6.75
C GLY A 397 -11.18 6.59 -8.06
N LEU A 398 -10.17 7.30 -8.56
CA LEU A 398 -9.46 6.93 -9.80
C LEU A 398 -8.72 5.59 -9.66
N ASP A 399 -8.02 5.39 -8.55
CA ASP A 399 -7.22 4.18 -8.30
C ASP A 399 -8.13 2.94 -8.12
N ASP A 400 -9.22 3.06 -7.35
CA ASP A 400 -10.22 2.00 -7.17
C ASP A 400 -10.83 1.53 -8.51
N MET A 401 -11.19 2.47 -9.37
CA MET A 401 -11.73 2.15 -10.69
C MET A 401 -10.73 1.41 -11.58
N LEU A 402 -9.43 1.73 -11.49
CA LEU A 402 -8.39 0.99 -12.22
C LEU A 402 -8.26 -0.44 -11.71
N VAL A 403 -8.23 -0.63 -10.39
CA VAL A 403 -8.19 -1.97 -9.78
C VAL A 403 -9.43 -2.77 -10.17
N PHE A 404 -10.62 -2.19 -10.05
CA PHE A 404 -11.88 -2.81 -10.47
C PHE A 404 -11.83 -3.27 -11.93
N SER A 405 -11.37 -2.39 -12.82
CA SER A 405 -11.27 -2.66 -14.26
C SER A 405 -10.28 -3.77 -14.57
N LEU A 406 -9.16 -3.84 -13.83
CA LEU A 406 -8.15 -4.90 -13.98
C LEU A 406 -8.69 -6.25 -13.56
N VAL A 407 -9.32 -6.33 -12.38
CA VAL A 407 -9.94 -7.56 -11.89
C VAL A 407 -11.02 -8.04 -12.86
N ARG A 408 -11.88 -7.13 -13.36
CA ARG A 408 -12.87 -7.43 -14.39
C ARG A 408 -12.23 -7.94 -15.69
N GLU A 409 -11.11 -7.37 -16.15
CA GLU A 409 -10.38 -7.91 -17.32
C GLU A 409 -9.91 -9.34 -17.06
N MET A 410 -9.37 -9.65 -15.88
CA MET A 410 -8.89 -10.99 -15.53
C MET A 410 -10.00 -12.04 -15.57
N TYR A 411 -11.17 -11.73 -15.02
CA TYR A 411 -12.34 -12.60 -15.13
C TYR A 411 -12.82 -12.77 -16.57
N ARG A 412 -12.93 -11.68 -17.35
CA ARG A 412 -13.55 -11.69 -18.69
C ARG A 412 -12.68 -12.31 -19.78
N LYS A 413 -11.37 -12.04 -19.73
CA LYS A 413 -10.41 -12.38 -20.80
C LYS A 413 -9.58 -13.59 -20.47
N HIS A 414 -9.20 -13.75 -19.20
CA HIS A 414 -8.28 -14.79 -18.77
C HIS A 414 -8.96 -15.93 -17.99
N SER A 415 -10.23 -15.76 -17.62
CA SER A 415 -10.94 -16.71 -16.76
C SER A 415 -10.11 -17.09 -15.53
N LEU A 416 -9.54 -16.07 -14.87
CA LEU A 416 -8.71 -16.19 -13.67
C LEU A 416 -9.46 -15.61 -12.45
N PRO A 417 -9.87 -16.44 -11.48
CA PRO A 417 -10.49 -15.97 -10.24
C PRO A 417 -9.51 -15.23 -9.33
N VAL A 418 -10.01 -14.23 -8.62
CA VAL A 418 -9.23 -13.37 -7.72
C VAL A 418 -9.91 -13.26 -6.36
N PHE A 419 -9.23 -13.69 -5.30
CA PHE A 419 -9.60 -13.39 -3.91
C PHE A 419 -8.92 -12.10 -3.49
N MET A 420 -9.64 -11.21 -2.83
CA MET A 420 -9.16 -9.90 -2.42
C MET A 420 -9.35 -9.69 -0.93
N THR A 421 -8.37 -9.08 -0.29
CA THR A 421 -8.47 -8.52 1.06
C THR A 421 -7.98 -7.08 1.05
N SER A 422 -8.44 -6.26 2.00
CA SER A 422 -7.94 -4.90 2.18
C SER A 422 -6.62 -4.88 2.94
N GLY A 423 -5.76 -3.92 2.61
CA GLY A 423 -4.65 -3.41 3.41
C GLY A 423 -5.04 -2.13 4.14
N ASN A 424 -4.07 -1.43 4.73
CA ASN A 424 -4.36 -0.19 5.46
C ASN A 424 -4.38 1.04 4.55
N HIS A 425 -3.72 1.00 3.38
CA HIS A 425 -3.68 2.14 2.47
C HIS A 425 -5.03 2.40 1.78
N GLU A 426 -5.94 1.42 1.69
CA GLU A 426 -7.34 1.69 1.26
C GLU A 426 -8.07 2.65 2.22
N ALA A 427 -7.57 2.85 3.45
CA ALA A 427 -8.13 3.81 4.38
C ALA A 427 -7.51 5.22 4.28
N TYR A 428 -6.49 5.41 3.45
CA TYR A 428 -5.77 6.67 3.33
C TYR A 428 -6.49 7.64 2.40
N GLN A 429 -6.71 8.86 2.88
CA GLN A 429 -7.51 9.83 2.14
C GLN A 429 -6.69 10.59 1.10
N VAL A 430 -5.55 11.15 1.49
CA VAL A 430 -4.83 12.16 0.70
C VAL A 430 -3.38 11.78 0.45
N PRO A 431 -2.80 12.14 -0.69
CA PRO A 431 -1.46 11.70 -1.03
C PRO A 431 -0.39 12.54 -0.34
N TYR A 432 0.83 11.99 -0.24
CA TYR A 432 2.02 12.69 0.28
C TYR A 432 3.01 13.03 -0.81
N GLY A 433 4.00 13.89 -0.54
CA GLY A 433 5.21 13.99 -1.35
C GLY A 433 6.01 12.68 -1.37
N ILE A 434 7.21 12.71 -1.95
CA ILE A 434 8.13 11.55 -1.99
C ILE A 434 8.57 11.13 -0.59
N SER A 435 8.48 12.02 0.39
CA SER A 435 8.71 11.65 1.78
C SER A 435 8.15 12.71 2.71
N ALA A 436 7.20 12.33 3.57
CA ALA A 436 6.88 13.15 4.73
C ALA A 436 8.15 13.20 5.60
N ARG A 437 8.68 14.40 5.77
CA ARG A 437 9.95 14.62 6.46
C ARG A 437 9.80 14.24 7.91
N VAL A 438 10.61 13.33 8.43
CA VAL A 438 10.75 13.11 9.88
C VAL A 438 12.14 12.53 10.09
N GLU A 439 13.05 13.31 10.68
CA GLU A 439 14.24 12.71 11.28
C GLU A 439 13.82 12.11 12.63
N ALA A 440 14.18 10.84 12.87
CA ALA A 440 13.84 10.18 14.12
C ALA A 440 14.42 10.98 15.31
N GLY A 441 13.54 11.56 16.13
CA GLY A 441 13.90 12.39 17.29
C GLY A 441 13.92 13.90 17.04
N ASP A 442 13.75 14.37 15.79
CA ASP A 442 13.62 15.81 15.51
C ASP A 442 12.18 16.29 15.73
N MET A 443 11.90 16.70 16.96
CA MET A 443 10.61 17.27 17.34
C MET A 443 10.33 18.65 16.71
N THR A 444 11.32 19.27 16.03
CA THR A 444 11.16 20.55 15.34
C THR A 444 10.72 20.39 13.89
N ASN A 445 10.75 19.16 13.37
CA ASN A 445 10.34 18.84 12.01
C ASN A 445 8.88 19.24 11.71
N TRP A 446 8.67 19.85 10.54
CA TRP A 446 7.35 20.33 10.12
C TRP A 446 6.26 19.25 10.09
N ALA A 447 6.50 18.07 9.51
CA ALA A 447 5.45 17.04 9.38
C ALA A 447 5.19 16.31 10.71
N PHE A 448 6.24 16.13 11.53
CA PHE A 448 6.09 15.64 12.89
C PHE A 448 5.22 16.60 13.72
N LYS A 449 5.53 17.89 13.69
CA LYS A 449 4.76 18.93 14.39
C LYS A 449 3.33 19.04 13.87
N LEU A 450 3.10 18.90 12.56
CA LEU A 450 1.76 18.84 11.97
C LEU A 450 0.94 17.73 12.63
N GLY A 451 1.48 16.50 12.66
CA GLY A 451 0.82 15.39 13.31
C GLY A 451 0.56 15.68 14.79
N VAL A 452 1.49 16.26 15.54
CA VAL A 452 1.27 16.59 16.96
C VAL A 452 0.12 17.59 17.14
N LEU A 453 0.09 18.66 16.34
CA LEU A 453 -0.96 19.68 16.40
C LEU A 453 -2.34 19.11 16.01
N GLU A 454 -2.41 18.21 15.03
CA GLU A 454 -3.65 17.53 14.64
C GLU A 454 -4.20 16.65 15.76
N THR A 455 -3.33 15.93 16.47
CA THR A 455 -3.73 15.16 17.65
C THR A 455 -4.34 16.06 18.72
N ALA A 456 -3.70 17.19 19.00
CA ALA A 456 -4.11 18.07 20.08
C ALA A 456 -5.41 18.84 19.78
N ALA A 457 -5.64 19.18 18.50
CA ALA A 457 -6.85 19.87 18.06
C ALA A 457 -8.08 18.94 18.07
N ASP A 458 -7.92 17.63 17.86
CA ASP A 458 -9.02 16.67 17.72
C ASP A 458 -9.51 16.12 19.09
N PRO A 459 -10.75 16.42 19.55
CA PRO A 459 -11.29 15.90 20.81
C PRO A 459 -11.42 14.37 20.87
N ALA A 460 -11.70 13.72 19.73
CA ALA A 460 -11.88 12.27 19.66
C ALA A 460 -10.53 11.56 19.83
N LYS A 461 -9.50 12.03 19.12
CA LYS A 461 -8.12 11.50 19.26
C LYS A 461 -7.51 11.79 20.63
N ARG A 462 -7.81 12.96 21.23
CA ARG A 462 -7.44 13.25 22.63
C ARG A 462 -8.06 12.24 23.59
N SER A 463 -9.33 11.90 23.38
CA SER A 463 -10.04 10.91 24.19
C SER A 463 -9.50 9.50 23.98
N GLU A 464 -9.05 9.17 22.76
CA GLU A 464 -8.42 7.90 22.42
C GLU A 464 -7.05 7.74 23.09
N ILE A 465 -6.21 8.79 23.07
CA ILE A 465 -4.93 8.81 23.80
C ILE A 465 -5.16 8.71 25.30
N ALA A 466 -6.19 9.41 25.82
CA ALA A 466 -6.58 9.30 27.22
C ALA A 466 -7.12 7.91 27.58
N ARG A 467 -7.82 7.23 26.65
CA ARG A 467 -8.30 5.84 26.83
C ARG A 467 -7.18 4.83 26.72
N ALA A 468 -6.23 5.00 25.80
CA ALA A 468 -5.03 4.16 25.70
C ALA A 468 -4.20 4.21 27.00
N ALA A 469 -4.23 5.34 27.72
CA ALA A 469 -3.65 5.47 29.06
C ALA A 469 -4.46 4.73 30.17
N VAL A 470 -5.72 4.37 29.91
CA VAL A 470 -6.66 3.80 30.90
C VAL A 470 -6.97 2.31 30.65
N THR A 471 -6.93 1.82 29.41
CA THR A 471 -7.32 0.44 29.03
C THR A 471 -6.18 -0.57 29.02
N GLY A 472 -4.95 -0.17 29.36
CA GLY A 472 -3.86 -1.11 29.66
C GLY A 472 -4.11 -1.82 30.99
N SER A 473 -4.85 -2.93 30.97
CA SER A 473 -5.18 -3.70 32.17
C SER A 473 -3.94 -4.39 32.76
N GLY A 474 -3.28 -3.69 33.68
CA GLY A 474 -2.27 -4.21 34.60
C GLY A 474 -1.89 -3.10 35.59
N GLY A 475 -2.09 -3.32 36.90
CA GLY A 475 -1.93 -2.28 37.93
C GLY A 475 -0.60 -1.53 37.92
N ALA A 476 0.49 -2.16 37.46
CA ALA A 476 1.82 -1.53 37.33
C ALA A 476 2.01 -0.68 36.05
N LEU A 477 1.15 -0.88 35.03
CA LEU A 477 1.09 -0.05 33.82
C LEU A 477 0.26 1.22 34.06
N ARG A 478 -0.63 1.24 35.05
CA ARG A 478 -1.44 2.41 35.44
C ARG A 478 -0.58 3.53 36.04
N ASP A 479 0.43 3.16 36.83
CA ASP A 479 1.42 4.09 37.38
C ASP A 479 2.45 4.55 36.34
N ARG A 480 2.55 3.87 35.18
CA ARG A 480 3.60 4.09 34.15
C ARG A 480 3.09 4.58 32.80
N ALA A 481 1.81 4.42 32.48
CA ALA A 481 1.12 5.25 31.48
C ALA A 481 1.19 6.73 31.90
N GLY A 482 1.27 6.98 33.21
CA GLY A 482 1.72 8.21 33.83
C GLY A 482 2.92 8.81 33.12
N THR A 483 4.01 8.09 32.86
CA THR A 483 5.28 8.66 32.32
C THR A 483 5.27 9.15 30.87
N VAL A 484 4.50 8.52 29.96
CA VAL A 484 4.33 9.00 28.57
C VAL A 484 3.29 10.12 28.53
N VAL A 485 2.22 9.95 29.32
CA VAL A 485 1.31 11.04 29.64
C VAL A 485 2.08 12.17 30.30
N ASP A 486 3.12 11.98 31.11
CA ASP A 486 3.87 13.02 31.83
C ASP A 486 4.86 13.76 30.94
N LYS A 487 5.24 13.21 29.78
CA LYS A 487 6.07 13.89 28.77
C LYS A 487 5.23 14.70 27.79
N VAL A 488 4.13 14.14 27.29
CA VAL A 488 3.16 14.87 26.45
C VAL A 488 2.40 15.88 27.31
N SER A 489 1.95 15.50 28.50
CA SER A 489 1.43 16.38 29.55
C SER A 489 2.51 17.24 30.15
N GLY A 490 3.80 16.89 30.10
CA GLY A 490 4.90 17.74 30.56
C GLY A 490 5.16 18.88 29.59
N TRP A 491 5.17 18.60 28.28
CA TRP A 491 5.18 19.61 27.23
C TRP A 491 3.88 20.43 27.21
N PHE A 492 2.72 19.77 27.33
CA PHE A 492 1.43 20.45 27.38
C PHE A 492 1.30 21.29 28.66
N LYS A 493 1.68 20.79 29.84
CA LYS A 493 1.65 21.54 31.11
C LYS A 493 2.72 22.62 31.17
N SER A 494 3.90 22.43 30.56
CA SER A 494 4.90 23.50 30.44
C SER A 494 4.47 24.59 29.45
N ALA A 495 3.72 24.23 28.41
CA ALA A 495 3.15 25.17 27.45
C ALA A 495 1.84 25.80 27.93
N THR A 496 1.04 25.14 28.78
CA THR A 496 -0.35 25.54 29.07
C THR A 496 -0.65 25.78 30.55
N GLY A 497 0.23 25.37 31.47
CA GLY A 497 0.00 25.41 32.91
C GLY A 497 -1.00 24.36 33.45
N VAL A 498 -1.63 23.57 32.58
CA VAL A 498 -2.70 22.61 32.93
C VAL A 498 -2.42 21.24 32.31
N SER A 499 -2.78 20.14 32.96
CA SER A 499 -2.61 18.81 32.36
C SER A 499 -3.67 18.53 31.28
N PRO A 500 -3.37 17.74 30.23
CA PRO A 500 -4.32 17.29 29.21
C PRO A 500 -5.59 16.64 29.77
N SER A 501 -5.50 15.93 30.90
CA SER A 501 -6.64 15.30 31.58
C SER A 501 -7.54 16.33 32.28
N GLU A 502 -6.96 17.38 32.86
CA GLU A 502 -7.70 18.52 33.43
C GLU A 502 -8.37 19.36 32.32
N ALA A 503 -7.72 19.53 31.16
CA ALA A 503 -8.30 20.22 30.00
C ALA A 503 -9.44 19.43 29.35
N ALA A 504 -9.32 18.09 29.26
CA ALA A 504 -10.36 17.21 28.71
C ALA A 504 -11.62 17.15 29.59
N GLY A 505 -11.47 17.22 30.92
CA GLY A 505 -12.60 17.21 31.85
C GLY A 505 -13.35 18.54 32.02
N ARG A 506 -12.73 19.67 31.64
CA ARG A 506 -13.25 21.03 31.93
C ARG A 506 -13.68 21.83 30.69
N GLY A 507 -13.35 21.35 29.48
CA GLY A 507 -13.61 22.10 28.24
C GLY A 507 -12.73 23.35 28.10
N VAL A 508 -12.79 24.00 26.92
CA VAL A 508 -11.97 25.18 26.59
C VAL A 508 -12.21 26.33 27.59
N GLU A 509 -13.44 26.51 28.05
CA GLU A 509 -13.84 27.54 29.01
C GLU A 509 -13.24 27.31 30.42
N GLY A 510 -13.05 26.05 30.83
CA GLY A 510 -12.48 25.73 32.14
C GLY A 510 -10.97 25.93 32.24
N VAL A 511 -10.26 25.90 31.10
CA VAL A 511 -8.84 26.27 31.02
C VAL A 511 -8.67 27.80 31.15
N GLU A 512 -9.61 28.58 30.58
CA GLU A 512 -9.60 30.06 30.72
C GLU A 512 -9.81 30.53 32.16
N GLN A 513 -10.68 29.86 32.93
CA GLN A 513 -10.91 30.22 34.34
C GLN A 513 -9.69 29.97 35.23
N VAL A 514 -8.95 28.88 34.99
CA VAL A 514 -7.72 28.56 35.74
C VAL A 514 -6.58 29.51 35.34
N ALA A 515 -6.47 29.84 34.05
CA ALA A 515 -5.49 30.82 33.57
C ALA A 515 -5.74 32.23 34.17
N ARG A 516 -7.00 32.67 34.22
CA ARG A 516 -7.37 33.94 34.87
C ARG A 516 -7.14 33.93 36.38
N ALA A 517 -7.38 32.81 37.06
CA ALA A 517 -7.09 32.66 38.48
C ALA A 517 -5.58 32.70 38.76
N ALA A 518 -4.76 32.13 37.87
CA ALA A 518 -3.30 32.19 37.95
C ALA A 518 -2.74 33.60 37.62
N GLU A 519 -3.30 34.30 36.62
CA GLU A 519 -2.96 35.70 36.31
C GLU A 519 -3.27 36.64 37.49
N ASN A 520 -4.39 36.43 38.18
CA ASN A 520 -4.79 37.23 39.33
C ASN A 520 -3.96 36.92 40.59
N GLY A 521 -3.41 35.70 40.73
CA GLY A 521 -2.60 35.28 41.88
C GLY A 521 -1.11 35.65 41.80
N LEU A 522 -0.58 35.94 40.60
CA LEU A 522 0.86 36.14 40.36
C LEU A 522 1.29 37.59 40.11
N GLY A 523 0.39 38.57 40.27
CA GLY A 523 0.76 39.98 40.38
C GLY A 523 1.60 40.51 39.21
N GLY A 524 1.07 40.47 37.99
CA GLY A 524 1.57 41.26 36.86
C GLY A 524 2.87 40.76 36.20
N LEU A 525 2.70 40.32 34.94
CA LEU A 525 3.71 40.14 33.88
C LEU A 525 4.78 39.05 34.09
N ASN A 526 4.53 37.91 33.43
CA ASN A 526 5.59 37.14 32.78
C ASN A 526 5.17 36.88 31.33
N ASP A 527 5.75 37.62 30.38
CA ASP A 527 5.44 37.52 28.94
C ASP A 527 5.60 36.07 28.40
N GLY A 528 6.48 35.28 29.02
CA GLY A 528 6.65 33.86 28.72
C GLY A 528 5.40 33.03 29.02
N LEU A 529 4.73 33.29 30.15
CA LEU A 529 3.51 32.58 30.56
C LEU A 529 2.31 32.97 29.68
N SER A 530 2.17 34.26 29.34
CA SER A 530 1.13 34.73 28.41
C SER A 530 1.31 34.13 27.01
N LYS A 531 2.56 34.05 26.52
CA LYS A 531 2.89 33.43 25.23
C LYS A 531 2.62 31.92 25.24
N ALA A 532 2.96 31.24 26.34
CA ALA A 532 2.68 29.83 26.54
C ALA A 532 1.16 29.57 26.53
N LEU A 533 0.37 30.29 27.35
CA LEU A 533 -1.09 30.19 27.40
C LEU A 533 -1.80 30.49 26.06
N LYS A 534 -1.27 31.45 25.27
CA LYS A 534 -1.77 31.72 23.91
C LYS A 534 -1.49 30.55 22.97
N THR A 535 -0.28 29.99 23.03
CA THR A 535 0.12 28.82 22.22
C THR A 535 -0.69 27.57 22.58
N ALA A 536 -0.91 27.36 23.88
CA ALA A 536 -1.75 26.33 24.47
C ALA A 536 -3.20 26.37 23.97
N ARG A 537 -3.83 27.54 24.12
CA ARG A 537 -5.18 27.81 23.62
C ARG A 537 -5.24 27.56 22.12
N GLY A 538 -4.26 28.11 21.38
CA GLY A 538 -4.22 27.97 19.93
C GLY A 538 -4.02 26.53 19.45
N THR A 539 -3.33 25.70 20.25
CA THR A 539 -3.17 24.27 19.99
C THR A 539 -4.49 23.52 20.21
N LEU A 540 -5.27 23.90 21.21
CA LEU A 540 -6.55 23.28 21.56
C LEU A 540 -7.72 23.68 20.65
N ASP A 541 -7.75 24.94 20.21
CA ASP A 541 -8.79 25.46 19.32
C ASP A 541 -8.45 25.28 17.83
N GLY A 542 -7.25 24.78 17.52
CA GLY A 542 -6.78 24.49 16.17
C GLY A 542 -6.18 25.68 15.42
N SER A 543 -6.10 26.87 16.01
CA SER A 543 -5.48 28.04 15.35
C SER A 543 -3.97 27.89 15.13
N GLU A 544 -3.25 27.20 16.01
CA GLU A 544 -1.82 26.86 15.81
C GLU A 544 -1.65 25.86 14.66
N LEU A 545 -2.56 24.88 14.54
CA LEU A 545 -2.58 23.95 13.41
C LEU A 545 -2.81 24.71 12.09
N ALA A 546 -3.76 25.65 12.08
CA ALA A 546 -4.02 26.50 10.93
C ALA A 546 -2.83 27.42 10.58
N ALA A 547 -2.13 27.96 11.57
CA ALA A 547 -0.92 28.75 11.37
C ALA A 547 0.23 27.89 10.82
N HIS A 548 0.41 26.68 11.35
CA HIS A 548 1.44 25.73 10.92
C HIS A 548 1.26 25.30 9.45
N ARG A 549 0.01 25.03 9.03
CA ARG A 549 -0.32 24.70 7.63
C ARG A 549 -0.04 25.85 6.64
N LYS A 550 0.01 27.10 7.10
CA LYS A 550 0.38 28.26 6.26
C LYS A 550 1.90 28.38 6.03
N GLN A 551 2.74 27.63 6.76
CA GLN A 551 4.19 27.62 6.60
C GLN A 551 4.62 26.74 5.41
N ILE A 552 4.09 27.04 4.22
CA ILE A 552 4.25 26.22 3.00
C ILE A 552 5.70 26.11 2.52
N GLU A 553 6.53 27.11 2.81
CA GLU A 553 7.97 27.10 2.51
C GLU A 553 8.69 26.09 3.43
N ALA A 554 8.45 26.15 4.74
CA ALA A 554 8.98 25.17 5.70
C ALA A 554 8.52 23.74 5.40
N ALA A 555 7.29 23.56 4.91
CA ALA A 555 6.78 22.28 4.41
C ALA A 555 7.53 21.77 3.15
N SER A 556 8.32 22.64 2.49
CA SER A 556 8.98 22.40 1.20
C SER A 556 10.52 22.33 1.27
N ASP A 557 11.14 22.73 2.39
CA ASP A 557 12.58 22.60 2.73
C ASP A 557 13.23 21.19 2.56
N TRP A 558 14.50 20.99 2.85
CA TRP A 558 15.08 19.63 2.89
C TRP A 558 15.36 19.20 4.33
N THR A 559 15.09 17.93 4.66
CA THR A 559 15.53 17.32 5.92
C THR A 559 16.21 15.99 5.65
N ARG A 560 17.30 15.73 6.38
CA ARG A 560 18.03 14.47 6.32
C ARG A 560 17.32 13.39 7.17
N GLY A 561 17.43 12.12 6.79
CA GLY A 561 16.83 10.98 7.51
C GLY A 561 15.30 11.01 7.46
N LYS A 562 14.69 10.38 6.45
CA LYS A 562 13.26 10.52 6.15
C LYS A 562 12.43 9.38 6.78
N ALA A 563 11.11 9.51 6.83
CA ALA A 563 10.21 8.42 7.26
C ALA A 563 9.87 7.45 6.12
N ASN A 564 9.82 7.94 4.88
CA ASN A 564 9.43 7.18 3.69
C ASN A 564 10.47 7.35 2.57
N GLU A 565 11.75 7.19 2.86
CA GLU A 565 12.80 7.31 1.85
C GLU A 565 12.61 6.31 0.69
N GLY A 566 11.90 5.20 0.90
CA GLY A 566 11.63 4.19 -0.11
C GLY A 566 10.85 4.67 -1.34
N MET A 567 10.01 5.72 -1.25
CA MET A 567 9.07 6.03 -2.34
C MET A 567 9.76 6.33 -3.69
N SER A 568 10.87 7.09 -3.71
CA SER A 568 11.59 7.31 -4.98
C SER A 568 12.18 6.02 -5.54
N ARG A 569 12.67 5.13 -4.67
CA ARG A 569 13.17 3.79 -5.03
C ARG A 569 12.05 2.89 -5.56
N ASP A 570 10.86 2.97 -4.97
CA ASP A 570 9.67 2.22 -5.37
C ASP A 570 9.27 2.56 -6.82
N HIS A 571 9.50 3.80 -7.24
CA HIS A 571 9.35 4.27 -8.63
C HIS A 571 10.60 4.05 -9.50
N ASN A 572 11.62 3.37 -8.98
CA ASN A 572 12.92 3.14 -9.60
C ASN A 572 13.65 4.43 -10.01
N MET A 573 13.58 5.50 -9.20
CA MET A 573 14.21 6.81 -9.42
C MET A 573 15.26 7.16 -8.36
N THR A 574 16.30 7.91 -8.74
CA THR A 574 17.18 8.55 -7.75
C THR A 574 16.40 9.64 -7.00
N ILE A 575 16.89 10.07 -5.84
CA ILE A 575 16.22 11.13 -5.07
C ILE A 575 16.17 12.42 -5.90
N TYR A 576 17.24 12.72 -6.63
CA TYR A 576 17.33 13.89 -7.51
C TYR A 576 16.32 13.84 -8.66
N GLU A 577 16.23 12.70 -9.38
CA GLU A 577 15.27 12.50 -10.47
C GLU A 577 13.82 12.60 -9.99
N ALA A 578 13.52 12.01 -8.83
CA ALA A 578 12.19 12.05 -8.25
C ALA A 578 11.82 13.50 -7.85
N CYS A 579 12.74 14.24 -7.22
CA CYS A 579 12.52 15.65 -6.90
C CYS A 579 12.25 16.47 -8.16
N LEU A 580 12.99 16.27 -9.26
CA LEU A 580 12.71 16.96 -10.53
C LEU A 580 11.29 16.68 -11.07
N ALA A 581 10.77 15.47 -10.90
CA ALA A 581 9.41 15.12 -11.34
C ALA A 581 8.31 15.78 -10.50
N TYR A 582 8.51 15.88 -9.18
CA TYR A 582 7.56 16.49 -8.24
C TYR A 582 7.67 18.02 -8.17
N GLY A 583 8.87 18.57 -8.40
CA GLY A 583 9.19 19.97 -8.20
C GLY A 583 9.44 20.34 -6.73
N PRO A 584 9.50 21.65 -6.41
CA PRO A 584 9.83 22.16 -5.08
C PRO A 584 8.91 21.68 -3.93
N THR A 585 7.74 21.12 -4.24
CA THR A 585 6.75 20.64 -3.27
C THR A 585 6.94 19.17 -2.88
N TYR A 586 8.02 18.53 -3.34
CA TYR A 586 8.27 17.09 -3.18
C TYR A 586 8.21 16.54 -1.75
N GLY A 587 8.38 17.37 -0.72
CA GLY A 587 8.35 16.94 0.69
C GLY A 587 7.09 17.32 1.47
N GLN A 588 6.09 17.93 0.81
CA GLN A 588 4.86 18.36 1.49
C GLN A 588 3.99 17.17 1.92
N ALA A 589 3.32 17.32 3.07
CA ALA A 589 2.30 16.41 3.58
C ALA A 589 1.10 17.22 4.09
N LEU A 590 -0.13 16.75 3.86
CA LEU A 590 -1.34 17.46 4.30
C LEU A 590 -1.74 17.12 5.74
N THR A 591 -1.51 15.87 6.14
CA THR A 591 -1.93 15.33 7.43
C THR A 591 -0.91 14.32 7.95
N GLY A 592 -0.64 14.39 9.25
CA GLY A 592 0.05 13.35 9.99
C GLY A 592 -0.91 12.31 10.56
N PHE A 593 -2.11 12.14 9.98
CA PHE A 593 -3.06 11.06 10.24
C PHE A 593 -3.95 10.84 9.01
N ASN A 594 -3.49 10.01 8.06
CA ASN A 594 -4.25 9.81 6.82
C ASN A 594 -5.39 8.81 6.94
N PHE A 595 -5.27 7.88 7.88
CA PHE A 595 -6.18 6.77 8.00
C PHE A 595 -7.52 7.23 8.52
N HIS A 596 -8.54 6.81 7.80
CA HIS A 596 -9.91 6.92 8.25
C HIS A 596 -10.66 5.69 7.78
N SER A 597 -11.15 4.88 8.71
CA SER A 597 -11.83 3.61 8.41
C SER A 597 -13.00 3.75 7.43
N GLY A 598 -13.68 4.90 7.44
CA GLY A 598 -14.70 5.28 6.46
C GLY A 598 -14.27 5.28 4.99
N GLN A 599 -12.96 5.27 4.69
CA GLN A 599 -12.44 5.27 3.32
C GLN A 599 -12.37 3.86 2.70
N PHE A 600 -12.56 2.80 3.50
CA PHE A 600 -12.73 1.44 2.96
C PHE A 600 -14.05 1.24 2.19
N ASP A 601 -14.90 2.25 2.14
CA ASP A 601 -16.25 2.20 1.59
C ASP A 601 -16.28 1.76 0.12
N TRP A 602 -15.40 2.27 -0.74
CA TRP A 602 -15.30 1.84 -2.14
C TRP A 602 -14.88 0.38 -2.25
N PHE A 603 -13.88 -0.05 -1.47
CA PHE A 603 -13.42 -1.43 -1.48
C PHE A 603 -14.57 -2.40 -1.16
N TYR A 604 -15.26 -2.16 -0.03
CA TYR A 604 -16.32 -3.05 0.42
C TYR A 604 -17.66 -2.87 -0.33
N ALA A 605 -17.83 -1.76 -1.07
CA ALA A 605 -18.93 -1.58 -2.00
C ALA A 605 -18.72 -2.39 -3.29
N LEU A 606 -17.51 -2.33 -3.87
CA LEU A 606 -17.25 -2.81 -5.23
C LEU A 606 -16.73 -4.25 -5.32
N PHE A 607 -15.91 -4.68 -4.36
CA PHE A 607 -15.23 -5.97 -4.43
C PHE A 607 -15.92 -7.05 -3.61
N THR A 608 -16.18 -6.80 -2.33
CA THR A 608 -16.77 -7.79 -1.42
C THR A 608 -17.33 -7.14 -0.16
N PRO A 609 -18.43 -7.61 0.44
CA PRO A 609 -18.88 -7.16 1.75
C PRO A 609 -18.17 -7.87 2.92
N LEU A 610 -17.29 -8.84 2.64
CA LEU A 610 -16.62 -9.68 3.63
C LEU A 610 -15.22 -9.15 3.93
N ALA A 611 -14.84 -9.11 5.21
CA ALA A 611 -13.48 -8.74 5.63
C ALA A 611 -12.52 -9.94 5.60
N ASP A 612 -13.01 -11.08 6.09
CA ASP A 612 -12.26 -12.34 6.22
C ASP A 612 -13.14 -13.49 5.74
N VAL A 613 -12.54 -14.53 5.15
CA VAL A 613 -13.27 -15.70 4.66
C VAL A 613 -12.45 -16.99 4.76
N VAL A 614 -13.12 -18.11 4.94
CA VAL A 614 -12.53 -19.45 4.84
C VAL A 614 -13.30 -20.26 3.80
N VAL A 615 -12.59 -20.68 2.76
CA VAL A 615 -13.16 -21.47 1.65
C VAL A 615 -12.61 -22.89 1.69
N ALA A 616 -13.49 -23.88 1.87
CA ALA A 616 -13.17 -25.30 1.79
C ALA A 616 -13.42 -25.82 0.35
N TYR A 617 -12.43 -25.67 -0.52
CA TYR A 617 -12.52 -26.08 -1.91
C TYR A 617 -12.65 -27.61 -2.05
N GLY A 618 -13.70 -28.05 -2.74
CA GLY A 618 -14.04 -29.47 -2.92
C GLY A 618 -15.08 -30.03 -1.96
N ALA A 619 -15.40 -29.31 -0.88
CA ALA A 619 -16.48 -29.68 0.04
C ALA A 619 -17.86 -29.47 -0.61
N GLN A 620 -18.78 -30.41 -0.37
CA GLN A 620 -20.19 -30.24 -0.71
C GLN A 620 -20.86 -29.40 0.38
N SER A 621 -21.83 -28.55 0.01
CA SER A 621 -22.54 -27.71 0.98
C SER A 621 -23.36 -28.50 2.00
N ASP A 622 -23.82 -29.70 1.64
CA ASP A 622 -24.58 -30.60 2.51
C ASP A 622 -23.78 -31.62 3.28
N ASP A 623 -22.48 -31.68 3.05
CA ASP A 623 -21.58 -32.49 3.83
C ASP A 623 -21.15 -31.71 5.08
N ASP A 624 -21.76 -32.02 6.22
CA ASP A 624 -21.42 -31.46 7.53
C ASP A 624 -19.95 -31.75 7.90
N SER A 625 -19.46 -32.94 7.53
CA SER A 625 -18.07 -33.33 7.78
C SER A 625 -17.08 -32.59 6.90
N ALA A 626 -17.50 -32.16 5.70
CA ALA A 626 -16.65 -31.59 4.66
C ALA A 626 -15.48 -32.51 4.26
N ALA A 627 -15.69 -33.84 4.28
CA ALA A 627 -14.68 -34.84 3.95
C ALA A 627 -14.18 -34.73 2.49
N GLY A 628 -14.97 -34.11 1.60
CA GLY A 628 -14.59 -33.84 0.20
C GLY A 628 -13.56 -32.72 0.00
N THR A 629 -13.15 -32.02 1.07
CA THR A 629 -12.20 -30.91 1.01
C THR A 629 -10.86 -31.35 0.41
N LEU A 630 -10.42 -30.64 -0.63
CA LEU A 630 -9.09 -30.81 -1.26
C LEU A 630 -8.10 -29.73 -0.82
N GLN A 631 -8.60 -28.54 -0.51
CA GLN A 631 -7.79 -27.39 -0.15
C GLN A 631 -8.64 -26.39 0.64
N VAL A 632 -8.04 -25.77 1.64
CA VAL A 632 -8.62 -24.68 2.40
C VAL A 632 -7.83 -23.40 2.11
N ILE A 633 -8.55 -22.34 1.73
CA ILE A 633 -7.99 -21.02 1.46
C ILE A 633 -8.60 -20.05 2.46
N ALA A 634 -7.75 -19.35 3.21
CA ALA A 634 -8.15 -18.45 4.28
C ALA A 634 -7.51 -17.06 4.13
N PRO A 635 -8.09 -16.17 3.29
CA PRO A 635 -7.69 -14.77 3.19
C PRO A 635 -8.19 -13.97 4.40
N MET A 636 -7.30 -13.19 5.00
CA MET A 636 -7.52 -12.41 6.22
C MET A 636 -7.15 -10.95 5.94
N GLY A 637 -8.11 -10.04 6.11
CA GLY A 637 -7.95 -8.62 5.80
C GLY A 637 -7.34 -7.80 6.92
N TRP A 638 -7.08 -6.52 6.61
CA TRP A 638 -6.77 -5.52 7.62
C TRP A 638 -7.96 -5.29 8.57
N GLY A 639 -7.65 -4.86 9.79
CA GLY A 639 -8.65 -4.47 10.77
C GLY A 639 -9.37 -3.17 10.43
N ALA A 640 -10.07 -2.58 11.40
CA ALA A 640 -10.82 -1.34 11.17
C ALA A 640 -10.00 -0.07 11.47
N ASP A 641 -8.76 -0.19 11.93
CA ASP A 641 -8.05 0.91 12.57
C ASP A 641 -6.51 0.74 12.50
N GLU A 642 -5.78 1.85 12.65
CA GLU A 642 -4.31 1.86 12.67
C GLU A 642 -3.76 2.72 13.81
N ASN A 643 -2.70 2.26 14.46
CA ASN A 643 -1.89 3.10 15.33
C ASN A 643 -0.78 3.75 14.48
N PHE A 644 -0.99 5.01 14.13
CA PHE A 644 -0.09 5.79 13.27
C PHE A 644 1.15 6.34 13.99
N LYS A 645 1.18 6.35 15.33
CA LYS A 645 2.30 6.93 16.11
C LYS A 645 2.79 6.00 17.19
N ASN A 646 4.09 5.71 17.15
CA ASN A 646 4.79 5.16 18.30
C ASN A 646 5.19 6.29 19.26
N LEU A 647 4.42 6.48 20.32
CA LEU A 647 4.77 7.37 21.43
C LEU A 647 5.54 6.64 22.55
N GLY A 648 5.84 5.34 22.34
CA GLY A 648 6.60 4.52 23.28
C GLY A 648 8.05 4.98 23.45
N GLU A 649 8.60 4.76 24.64
CA GLU A 649 9.92 5.21 25.07
C GLU A 649 11.02 4.80 24.09
N MET A 650 11.78 5.77 23.57
CA MET A 650 13.13 5.46 23.08
C MET A 650 13.92 4.89 24.27
N VAL A 651 14.26 3.61 24.21
CA VAL A 651 15.16 3.02 25.20
C VAL A 651 16.50 3.72 25.09
N ASP A 652 16.97 4.33 26.19
CA ASP A 652 18.33 4.84 26.29
C ASP A 652 19.30 3.63 26.21
N PRO A 653 20.05 3.47 25.10
CA PRO A 653 20.90 2.30 24.90
C PRO A 653 22.02 2.21 25.95
N THR A 654 22.30 3.30 26.66
CA THR A 654 23.34 3.36 27.70
C THR A 654 22.90 2.73 29.02
N LYS A 655 21.58 2.56 29.25
CA LYS A 655 21.04 2.03 30.51
C LYS A 655 20.81 0.52 30.51
N LEU A 656 20.72 -0.13 29.34
CA LEU A 656 20.48 -1.57 29.20
C LEU A 656 21.31 -2.17 28.04
N PRO A 657 22.63 -2.39 28.25
CA PRO A 657 23.55 -2.81 27.19
C PRO A 657 23.19 -4.14 26.53
N TYR A 658 22.51 -5.03 27.25
CA TYR A 658 22.08 -6.34 26.76
C TYR A 658 20.88 -6.25 25.80
N LEU A 659 20.16 -5.13 25.70
CA LEU A 659 19.08 -4.92 24.72
C LEU A 659 19.59 -4.36 23.38
N LYS A 660 20.88 -3.99 23.29
CA LYS A 660 21.50 -3.42 22.09
C LYS A 660 21.40 -4.33 20.85
N ASP A 661 21.42 -5.64 21.07
CA ASP A 661 21.29 -6.66 20.03
C ASP A 661 19.85 -7.18 19.82
N PHE A 662 18.89 -6.74 20.65
CA PHE A 662 17.52 -7.27 20.67
C PHE A 662 16.46 -6.23 20.32
N GLY A 663 16.78 -4.93 20.47
CA GLY A 663 15.79 -3.85 20.37
C GLY A 663 14.83 -3.90 21.57
N GLY A 664 15.01 -3.01 22.54
CA GLY A 664 13.96 -2.74 23.53
C GLY A 664 12.79 -1.99 22.89
N VAL A 665 11.75 -1.69 23.69
CA VAL A 665 10.42 -1.15 23.30
C VAL A 665 10.37 -0.58 21.89
N ASP A 666 10.01 -1.49 20.97
CA ASP A 666 9.91 -1.31 19.53
C ASP A 666 11.14 -0.75 18.80
N ARG A 667 11.82 -1.64 18.07
CA ARG A 667 12.98 -1.33 17.23
C ARG A 667 12.71 -0.28 16.15
N GLN A 668 11.47 -0.06 15.72
CA GLN A 668 11.13 0.94 14.72
C GLN A 668 11.15 2.39 15.27
N GLY A 669 11.32 2.58 16.58
CA GLY A 669 11.53 3.89 17.21
C GLY A 669 10.30 4.81 17.21
N ALA A 670 10.50 6.07 17.61
CA ALA A 670 9.46 7.11 17.57
C ALA A 670 9.30 7.61 16.12
N GLY A 671 8.12 7.41 15.53
CA GLY A 671 7.89 7.73 14.13
C GLY A 671 6.43 7.57 13.68
N ILE A 672 6.19 7.99 12.44
CA ILE A 672 4.94 7.87 11.70
C ILE A 672 5.03 6.58 10.87
N LEU A 673 4.55 5.46 11.41
CA LEU A 673 4.43 4.21 10.65
C LEU A 673 3.13 3.52 11.07
N PRO A 674 2.29 3.09 10.11
CA PRO A 674 1.01 2.48 10.42
C PRO A 674 1.18 1.11 11.04
N ARG A 675 0.34 0.83 12.04
CA ARG A 675 0.32 -0.47 12.74
C ARG A 675 -1.11 -0.91 12.88
N ALA A 676 -1.37 -2.20 12.74
CA ALA A 676 -2.69 -2.71 13.05
C ALA A 676 -2.98 -2.50 14.54
N THR A 677 -4.05 -1.77 14.88
CA THR A 677 -4.50 -1.72 16.29
C THR A 677 -5.01 -3.09 16.74
N GLU A 678 -5.40 -3.95 15.80
CA GLU A 678 -5.75 -5.34 15.99
C GLU A 678 -5.13 -6.16 14.85
N SER A 679 -4.04 -6.90 15.10
CA SER A 679 -3.46 -7.80 14.08
C SER A 679 -4.38 -9.01 13.88
N TRP A 680 -4.31 -10.03 14.75
CA TRP A 680 -5.27 -11.14 14.74
C TRP A 680 -6.48 -10.86 15.64
N SER A 681 -7.67 -10.83 15.07
CA SER A 681 -8.93 -10.68 15.83
C SER A 681 -9.46 -12.02 16.35
N THR A 682 -10.35 -11.98 17.34
CA THR A 682 -11.05 -13.18 17.84
C THR A 682 -11.84 -13.88 16.72
N ALA A 683 -12.50 -13.11 15.85
CA ALA A 683 -13.25 -13.66 14.72
C ALA A 683 -12.31 -14.37 13.72
N GLN A 684 -11.15 -13.80 13.43
CA GLN A 684 -10.13 -14.44 12.58
C GLN A 684 -9.62 -15.76 13.20
N PHE A 685 -9.44 -15.84 14.53
CA PHE A 685 -9.09 -17.11 15.17
C PHE A 685 -10.23 -18.15 15.14
N GLU A 686 -11.50 -17.74 15.25
CA GLU A 686 -12.63 -18.65 15.05
C GLU A 686 -12.65 -19.21 13.61
N LEU A 687 -12.39 -18.36 12.63
CA LEU A 687 -12.27 -18.76 11.22
C LEU A 687 -11.09 -19.71 11.00
N LEU A 688 -9.89 -19.38 11.50
CA LEU A 688 -8.71 -20.23 11.39
C LEU A 688 -8.91 -21.58 12.07
N SER A 689 -9.58 -21.62 13.23
CA SER A 689 -9.95 -22.87 13.90
C SER A 689 -10.88 -23.72 13.03
N GLN A 690 -11.84 -23.10 12.33
CA GLN A 690 -12.68 -23.81 11.37
C GLN A 690 -11.89 -24.28 10.14
N ALA A 691 -10.91 -23.51 9.68
CA ALA A 691 -10.03 -23.91 8.58
C ALA A 691 -9.20 -25.16 8.93
N GLN A 692 -8.72 -25.29 10.18
CA GLN A 692 -8.05 -26.51 10.65
C GLN A 692 -8.99 -27.72 10.64
N LYS A 693 -10.27 -27.53 11.01
CA LYS A 693 -11.27 -28.61 10.97
C LYS A 693 -11.54 -29.08 9.54
N TYR A 694 -11.70 -28.15 8.59
CA TYR A 694 -11.86 -28.51 7.17
C TYR A 694 -10.65 -29.25 6.62
N LYS A 695 -9.44 -28.80 6.98
CA LYS A 695 -8.22 -29.52 6.61
C LYS A 695 -8.18 -30.92 7.23
N ALA A 696 -8.50 -31.07 8.52
CA ALA A 696 -8.47 -32.37 9.19
C ALA A 696 -9.51 -33.35 8.63
N ALA A 697 -10.65 -32.86 8.16
CA ALA A 697 -11.70 -33.69 7.57
C ALA A 697 -11.32 -34.23 6.18
N GLY A 698 -10.59 -33.46 5.38
CA GLY A 698 -10.12 -33.89 4.07
C GLY A 698 -8.87 -34.77 4.18
N SER A 699 -8.92 -36.01 3.68
CA SER A 699 -7.83 -37.00 3.84
C SER A 699 -6.44 -36.54 3.37
N LYS A 700 -6.36 -35.58 2.44
CA LYS A 700 -5.11 -34.97 1.93
C LYS A 700 -5.27 -33.47 1.71
N ALA A 701 -6.17 -32.83 2.46
CA ALA A 701 -6.42 -31.41 2.29
C ALA A 701 -5.22 -30.59 2.73
N SER A 702 -4.97 -29.50 2.03
CA SER A 702 -3.97 -28.50 2.44
C SER A 702 -4.63 -27.23 2.98
N LEU A 703 -3.90 -26.46 3.77
CA LEU A 703 -4.37 -25.18 4.33
C LEU A 703 -3.40 -24.05 3.98
N THR A 704 -3.90 -23.08 3.20
CA THR A 704 -3.19 -21.84 2.88
C THR A 704 -3.88 -20.66 3.56
N VAL A 705 -3.14 -19.91 4.37
CA VAL A 705 -3.56 -18.62 4.93
C VAL A 705 -2.90 -17.52 4.13
N ALA A 706 -3.63 -16.45 3.83
CA ALA A 706 -3.04 -15.22 3.28
C ALA A 706 -3.49 -14.03 4.11
N SER A 707 -2.56 -13.22 4.59
CA SER A 707 -2.87 -12.01 5.36
C SER A 707 -2.11 -10.81 4.82
N HIS A 708 -2.67 -9.61 5.02
CA HIS A 708 -1.91 -8.38 4.82
C HIS A 708 -0.69 -8.37 5.77
N PHE A 709 -0.88 -8.71 7.05
CA PHE A 709 0.21 -8.69 8.03
C PHE A 709 1.32 -9.67 7.68
N THR A 710 2.57 -9.22 7.79
CA THR A 710 3.76 -10.07 7.63
C THR A 710 4.30 -10.47 9.00
N ILE A 711 4.14 -11.74 9.34
CA ILE A 711 4.45 -12.28 10.68
C ILE A 711 5.91 -12.66 10.90
N VAL A 712 6.67 -12.84 9.80
CA VAL A 712 8.13 -13.05 9.82
C VAL A 712 8.72 -12.37 8.60
N SER A 713 9.62 -11.41 8.83
CA SER A 713 10.45 -10.79 7.81
C SER A 713 11.63 -10.10 8.48
N PHE A 714 12.82 -10.24 7.90
CA PHE A 714 14.00 -9.56 8.39
C PHE A 714 13.90 -8.05 8.13
N ASP A 715 14.25 -7.27 9.15
CA ASP A 715 14.48 -5.82 9.07
C ASP A 715 15.50 -5.50 7.96
N GLU A 716 15.38 -4.32 7.34
CA GLU A 716 16.17 -3.90 6.16
C GLU A 716 17.68 -4.16 6.36
N PRO A 717 18.34 -3.71 7.45
CA PRO A 717 19.77 -3.90 7.63
C PRO A 717 20.19 -5.37 7.87
N GLN A 718 19.26 -6.26 8.21
CA GLN A 718 19.58 -7.62 8.63
C GLN A 718 19.60 -8.57 7.41
N PRO A 719 20.76 -9.18 7.07
CA PRO A 719 20.84 -10.11 5.96
C PRO A 719 20.25 -11.49 6.29
N TYR A 720 19.79 -12.23 5.28
CA TYR A 720 19.37 -13.63 5.46
C TYR A 720 20.49 -14.53 5.97
N SER A 721 21.74 -14.22 5.63
CA SER A 721 22.89 -14.96 6.13
C SER A 721 23.01 -14.97 7.67
N ASN A 722 22.31 -14.08 8.38
CA ASN A 722 22.24 -14.10 9.85
C ASN A 722 21.66 -15.39 10.41
N VAL A 723 20.81 -16.12 9.67
CA VAL A 723 20.34 -17.46 10.06
C VAL A 723 21.48 -18.47 10.27
N LYS A 724 22.70 -18.15 9.83
CA LYS A 724 23.93 -18.94 10.07
C LYS A 724 25.01 -18.13 10.79
N LYS A 725 25.19 -16.85 10.42
CA LYS A 725 26.32 -16.02 10.86
C LYS A 725 26.08 -15.32 12.19
N ARG A 726 24.82 -15.00 12.52
CA ARG A 726 24.43 -14.20 13.71
C ARG A 726 23.06 -14.62 14.21
N LEU A 727 22.98 -15.83 14.77
CA LEU A 727 21.72 -16.48 15.16
C LEU A 727 20.83 -15.62 16.05
N VAL A 728 21.43 -14.83 16.95
CA VAL A 728 20.71 -13.90 17.85
C VAL A 728 19.88 -12.88 17.07
N GLN A 729 20.37 -12.39 15.92
CA GLN A 729 19.67 -11.44 15.05
C GLN A 729 18.60 -12.11 14.16
N ALA A 730 18.41 -13.43 14.30
CA ALA A 730 17.41 -14.22 13.58
C ALA A 730 16.34 -14.80 14.53
N ARG A 731 16.15 -14.19 15.72
CA ARG A 731 15.19 -14.62 16.75
C ARG A 731 14.01 -13.66 16.85
N LEU A 732 12.83 -14.21 17.12
CA LEU A 732 11.58 -13.48 17.36
C LEU A 732 10.93 -13.99 18.65
N TRP A 733 10.40 -13.08 19.46
CA TRP A 733 9.51 -13.40 20.57
C TRP A 733 8.08 -13.07 20.16
N PRO A 734 7.20 -14.05 19.95
CA PRO A 734 5.83 -13.76 19.58
C PRO A 734 5.04 -13.31 20.81
N HIS A 735 4.13 -12.35 20.66
CA HIS A 735 3.29 -11.80 21.73
C HIS A 735 1.81 -11.86 21.37
N ASN A 736 0.93 -11.81 22.39
CA ASN A 736 -0.51 -11.74 22.19
C ASN A 736 -1.09 -10.32 22.35
N SER A 737 -0.33 -9.41 22.96
CA SER A 737 -0.68 -8.01 23.19
C SER A 737 0.33 -7.08 22.55
N ALA A 738 -0.03 -5.80 22.37
CA ALA A 738 0.95 -4.77 22.01
C ALA A 738 2.06 -4.72 23.07
N THR A 739 3.32 -4.81 22.67
CA THR A 739 4.45 -4.74 23.60
C THR A 739 4.83 -3.28 23.85
N GLY A 740 4.51 -2.77 25.03
CA GLY A 740 4.89 -1.43 25.51
C GLY A 740 5.49 -1.45 26.92
N LEU A 741 5.97 -2.61 27.38
CA LEU A 741 6.58 -2.76 28.70
C LEU A 741 8.09 -2.52 28.61
N PRO A 742 8.64 -1.60 29.43
CA PRO A 742 10.08 -1.53 29.67
C PRO A 742 10.59 -2.90 30.14
N ASP A 743 11.76 -3.31 29.65
CA ASP A 743 12.45 -4.58 29.98
C ASP A 743 11.86 -5.88 29.40
N GLU A 744 10.79 -5.82 28.60
CA GLU A 744 10.36 -6.96 27.75
C GLU A 744 10.99 -6.85 26.33
N PRO A 745 11.30 -7.98 25.67
CA PRO A 745 11.65 -7.97 24.26
C PRO A 745 10.55 -7.31 23.42
N ALA A 746 10.95 -6.50 22.44
CA ALA A 746 9.99 -5.87 21.55
C ALA A 746 9.27 -6.92 20.67
N GLY A 747 7.95 -6.75 20.53
CA GLY A 747 7.13 -7.52 19.60
C GLY A 747 7.59 -7.36 18.16
N PHE A 748 8.01 -6.14 17.80
CA PHE A 748 8.81 -5.86 16.61
C PHE A 748 10.30 -5.94 16.90
N ASN A 749 10.98 -6.83 16.19
CA ASN A 749 12.40 -7.09 16.33
C ASN A 749 13.03 -7.26 14.94
N HIS A 750 14.27 -7.74 14.91
CA HIS A 750 15.03 -7.97 13.69
C HIS A 750 14.36 -8.86 12.64
N VAL A 751 13.37 -9.67 13.01
CA VAL A 751 12.69 -10.64 12.11
C VAL A 751 11.16 -10.54 12.14
N ASN A 752 10.61 -9.49 12.74
CA ASN A 752 9.18 -9.17 12.71
C ASN A 752 9.02 -7.67 12.48
N VAL A 753 9.04 -7.22 11.23
CA VAL A 753 8.87 -5.80 10.84
C VAL A 753 7.56 -5.54 10.09
N GLY A 754 6.74 -6.56 9.89
CA GLY A 754 5.57 -6.57 9.01
C GLY A 754 4.23 -6.29 9.70
N THR A 755 4.24 -5.40 10.69
CA THR A 755 3.06 -4.83 11.39
C THR A 755 2.15 -5.82 12.15
N CYS A 756 2.58 -7.07 12.40
CA CYS A 756 1.85 -8.03 13.23
C CYS A 756 2.40 -8.14 14.68
N GLU A 757 1.75 -7.47 15.64
CA GLU A 757 2.15 -7.57 17.07
C GLU A 757 1.19 -8.39 17.93
N ARG A 758 -0.12 -8.33 17.63
CA ARG A 758 -1.17 -8.87 18.52
C ARG A 758 -1.61 -10.27 18.06
N GLY A 759 -1.83 -11.16 19.02
CA GLY A 759 -2.23 -12.56 18.76
C GLY A 759 -1.15 -13.44 18.10
N LEU A 760 0.08 -12.94 17.91
CA LEU A 760 1.14 -13.65 17.21
C LEU A 760 1.56 -14.93 17.96
N ALA A 761 1.66 -14.89 19.30
CA ALA A 761 1.97 -16.09 20.09
C ALA A 761 0.89 -17.16 19.95
N HIS A 762 -0.39 -16.76 20.02
CA HIS A 762 -1.50 -17.66 19.79
C HIS A 762 -1.43 -18.28 18.39
N TYR A 763 -1.12 -17.47 17.37
CA TYR A 763 -0.97 -17.96 16.00
C TYR A 763 0.13 -19.03 15.87
N PHE A 764 1.32 -18.75 16.39
CA PHE A 764 2.44 -19.70 16.38
C PHE A 764 2.16 -20.98 17.17
N GLU A 765 1.48 -20.88 18.30
CA GLU A 765 1.18 -22.05 19.14
C GLU A 765 0.08 -22.95 18.55
N HIS A 766 -0.92 -22.37 17.88
CA HIS A 766 -2.13 -23.10 17.50
C HIS A 766 -2.19 -23.46 16.02
N TYR A 767 -1.42 -22.79 15.15
CA TYR A 767 -1.56 -22.96 13.69
C TYR A 767 -0.23 -23.26 12.98
N VAL A 768 0.91 -22.80 13.52
CA VAL A 768 2.22 -22.97 12.89
C VAL A 768 2.90 -24.25 13.38
N ARG A 769 3.35 -25.10 12.45
CA ARG A 769 4.32 -26.15 12.74
C ARG A 769 5.73 -25.59 12.60
N ALA A 770 6.35 -25.31 13.74
CA ALA A 770 7.73 -24.84 13.82
C ALA A 770 8.67 -26.04 14.06
N GLY A 771 9.43 -26.41 13.03
CA GLY A 771 10.27 -27.61 13.01
C GLY A 771 9.44 -28.88 13.17
N ARG A 772 9.83 -29.71 14.15
CA ARG A 772 9.11 -30.96 14.47
C ARG A 772 7.91 -30.75 15.40
N ARG A 773 7.76 -29.58 16.03
CA ARG A 773 6.71 -29.32 17.01
C ARG A 773 5.38 -29.05 16.31
N ARG A 774 4.41 -29.96 16.52
CA ARG A 774 3.04 -29.80 16.01
C ARG A 774 2.29 -28.69 16.76
N PRO A 775 1.39 -27.96 16.08
CA PRO A 775 0.57 -26.94 16.72
C PRO A 775 -0.49 -27.56 17.65
N LYS A 776 -0.95 -26.77 18.63
CA LYS A 776 -1.97 -27.18 19.62
C LYS A 776 -3.39 -27.22 19.04
N GLY A 777 -3.69 -26.42 18.02
CA GLY A 777 -5.04 -26.26 17.45
C GLY A 777 -5.51 -27.42 16.56
N GLY A 778 -4.66 -28.40 16.29
CA GLY A 778 -4.97 -29.54 15.42
C GLY A 778 -4.15 -29.53 14.13
N ALA A 779 -4.82 -29.49 12.97
CA ALA A 779 -4.14 -29.51 11.67
C ALA A 779 -3.36 -28.21 11.44
N GLN A 780 -2.11 -28.30 10.99
CA GLN A 780 -1.27 -27.11 10.76
C GLN A 780 -1.73 -26.29 9.54
N VAL A 781 -1.42 -25.00 9.55
CA VAL A 781 -1.28 -24.21 8.31
C VAL A 781 -0.05 -24.72 7.56
N ASP A 782 -0.21 -25.05 6.28
CA ASP A 782 0.91 -25.52 5.45
C ASP A 782 1.71 -24.34 4.89
N TRP A 783 1.00 -23.32 4.40
CA TRP A 783 1.60 -22.11 3.84
C TRP A 783 0.87 -20.88 4.37
N HIS A 784 1.65 -19.90 4.83
CA HIS A 784 1.17 -18.57 5.17
C HIS A 784 1.77 -17.59 4.16
N LEU A 785 0.94 -16.86 3.43
CA LEU A 785 1.32 -15.86 2.44
C LEU A 785 1.10 -14.45 3.01
N SER A 786 2.06 -13.55 2.86
CA SER A 786 1.97 -12.13 3.24
C SER A 786 2.82 -11.25 2.31
N GLY A 787 2.77 -9.93 2.44
CA GLY A 787 3.51 -9.02 1.56
C GLY A 787 4.05 -7.74 2.17
N HIS A 788 3.52 -7.27 3.30
CA HIS A 788 3.67 -5.88 3.76
C HIS A 788 5.12 -5.44 4.00
N SER A 789 6.06 -6.38 4.15
CA SER A 789 7.49 -6.04 4.24
C SER A 789 8.20 -5.86 2.89
N HIS A 790 7.57 -6.09 1.74
CA HIS A 790 8.13 -5.98 0.39
C HIS A 790 9.38 -6.85 0.10
N ARG A 791 9.77 -7.69 1.06
CA ARG A 791 11.01 -8.48 1.05
C ARG A 791 10.71 -9.95 0.80
N SER A 792 10.86 -10.37 -0.44
CA SER A 792 10.52 -11.74 -0.82
C SER A 792 11.36 -12.78 -0.06
N GLY A 793 10.68 -13.72 0.60
CA GLY A 793 11.33 -14.77 1.37
C GLY A 793 10.42 -15.97 1.64
N VAL A 794 11.02 -17.14 1.71
CA VAL A 794 10.44 -18.37 2.27
C VAL A 794 11.21 -18.69 3.53
N TYR A 795 10.51 -18.63 4.66
CA TYR A 795 11.06 -18.81 6.00
C TYR A 795 10.58 -20.13 6.61
N GLN A 796 11.50 -20.78 7.32
CA GLN A 796 11.22 -21.92 8.19
C GLN A 796 11.75 -21.60 9.57
N VAL A 797 10.99 -22.00 10.58
CA VAL A 797 11.21 -21.59 11.97
C VAL A 797 11.12 -22.75 12.94
N GLU A 798 11.75 -22.61 14.11
CA GLU A 798 11.72 -23.58 15.21
C GLU A 798 11.49 -22.89 16.55
N TRP A 799 10.82 -23.57 17.48
CA TRP A 799 10.79 -23.16 18.88
C TRP A 799 12.12 -23.53 19.55
N GLN A 800 12.73 -22.56 20.22
CA GLN A 800 13.99 -22.72 20.96
C GLN A 800 13.87 -22.10 22.35
N SER A 801 14.75 -22.50 23.26
CA SER A 801 14.87 -21.95 24.61
C SER A 801 16.33 -21.99 25.02
N ASP A 802 16.83 -20.96 25.71
CA ASP A 802 18.23 -20.90 26.16
C ASP A 802 18.43 -21.68 27.49
N GLY A 803 17.34 -22.12 28.12
CA GLY A 803 17.31 -23.00 29.30
C GLY A 803 15.88 -23.43 29.66
N PRO A 804 15.69 -24.28 30.68
CA PRO A 804 14.35 -24.74 31.10
C PRO A 804 13.48 -23.62 31.68
N ASP A 805 14.09 -22.59 32.29
CA ASP A 805 13.37 -21.46 32.92
C ASP A 805 13.32 -20.20 32.05
N THR A 806 13.84 -20.23 30.82
CA THR A 806 13.84 -19.07 29.92
C THR A 806 12.59 -19.05 29.05
N LYS A 807 12.07 -17.85 28.76
CA LYS A 807 10.93 -17.67 27.84
C LYS A 807 11.30 -18.21 26.45
N PRO A 808 10.51 -19.16 25.89
CA PRO A 808 10.80 -19.73 24.58
C PRO A 808 10.65 -18.67 23.48
N TYR A 809 11.43 -18.82 22.42
CA TYR A 809 11.44 -17.93 21.26
C TYR A 809 11.33 -18.72 19.96
N ILE A 810 11.03 -18.01 18.89
CA ILE A 810 11.06 -18.53 17.53
C ILE A 810 12.43 -18.21 16.92
N GLN A 811 13.17 -19.24 16.54
CA GLN A 811 14.39 -19.10 15.76
C GLN A 811 14.04 -19.27 14.28
N VAL A 812 14.42 -18.30 13.44
CA VAL A 812 14.42 -18.51 12.00
C VAL A 812 15.65 -19.37 11.66
N VAL A 813 15.40 -20.57 11.12
CA VAL A 813 16.44 -21.56 10.80
C VAL A 813 16.74 -21.62 9.30
N SER A 814 15.85 -21.07 8.47
CA SER A 814 16.02 -20.97 7.03
C SER A 814 15.32 -19.71 6.51
N ALA A 815 16.00 -18.99 5.62
CA ALA A 815 15.48 -17.83 4.91
C ALA A 815 16.04 -17.87 3.48
N THR A 816 15.15 -17.93 2.49
CA THR A 816 15.54 -18.04 1.07
C THR A 816 14.63 -17.20 0.19
N ASP A 817 15.21 -16.46 -0.75
CA ASP A 817 14.46 -15.78 -1.80
C ASP A 817 14.21 -16.73 -2.99
N PRO A 818 12.96 -17.11 -3.31
CA PRO A 818 12.65 -18.07 -4.38
C PRO A 818 12.87 -17.51 -5.80
N GLY A 819 13.11 -16.21 -5.93
CA GLY A 819 13.49 -15.57 -7.19
C GLY A 819 14.99 -15.57 -7.45
N ILE A 820 15.84 -15.73 -6.43
CA ILE A 820 17.30 -15.86 -6.56
C ILE A 820 17.75 -17.31 -6.38
N HIS A 821 17.38 -17.94 -5.26
CA HIS A 821 17.83 -19.30 -4.90
C HIS A 821 17.02 -20.41 -5.57
N GLN A 822 16.42 -20.11 -6.72
CA GLN A 822 15.53 -20.98 -7.49
C GLN A 822 14.30 -21.46 -6.68
N VAL A 823 13.56 -22.39 -7.29
CA VAL A 823 12.33 -22.95 -6.74
C VAL A 823 12.60 -23.60 -5.37
N ARG A 824 11.72 -23.33 -4.40
CA ARG A 824 11.72 -23.97 -3.09
C ARG A 824 10.57 -24.95 -2.99
N THR A 825 10.74 -26.04 -2.25
CA THR A 825 9.67 -27.01 -2.02
C THR A 825 9.50 -27.24 -0.53
N VAL A 826 8.30 -26.96 -0.03
CA VAL A 826 7.88 -27.27 1.34
C VAL A 826 6.55 -27.99 1.26
N PRO A 827 6.53 -29.33 1.28
CA PRO A 827 5.30 -30.11 1.15
C PRO A 827 4.34 -29.88 2.32
N ALA A 828 3.04 -30.07 2.07
CA ALA A 828 2.03 -30.06 3.12
C ALA A 828 2.37 -31.04 4.24
N ASP A 829 1.92 -30.75 5.46
CA ASP A 829 2.10 -31.59 6.65
C ASP A 829 3.56 -31.88 7.06
N THR A 830 4.54 -31.14 6.52
CA THR A 830 5.95 -31.25 6.92
C THR A 830 6.34 -30.19 7.94
N GLN A 831 6.26 -28.93 7.55
CA GLN A 831 6.49 -27.73 8.34
C GLN A 831 5.70 -26.58 7.70
N THR A 832 5.28 -25.59 8.49
CA THR A 832 4.66 -24.40 7.90
C THR A 832 5.71 -23.58 7.17
N ALA A 833 5.48 -23.30 5.89
CA ALA A 833 6.26 -22.33 5.14
C ALA A 833 5.64 -20.94 5.32
N LEU A 834 6.42 -20.04 5.93
CA LEU A 834 6.07 -18.63 6.08
C LEU A 834 6.62 -17.89 4.86
N ILE A 835 5.74 -17.44 3.98
CA ILE A 835 6.08 -16.90 2.68
C ILE A 835 5.74 -15.41 2.66
N VAL A 836 6.74 -14.61 2.37
CA VAL A 836 6.59 -13.20 2.05
C VAL A 836 6.74 -13.05 0.55
N SER A 837 5.68 -12.64 -0.13
CA SER A 837 5.73 -12.23 -1.52
C SER A 837 6.50 -10.93 -1.66
N SER A 838 7.17 -10.77 -2.80
CA SER A 838 7.66 -9.44 -3.15
C SER A 838 6.47 -8.50 -3.37
N CYS A 839 6.78 -7.21 -3.38
CA CYS A 839 5.86 -6.19 -3.83
C CYS A 839 5.41 -6.42 -5.28
N GLY A 840 4.09 -6.42 -5.53
CA GLY A 840 3.48 -6.74 -6.82
C GLY A 840 3.31 -5.55 -7.78
N GLY A 841 3.70 -4.34 -7.37
CA GLY A 841 3.62 -3.13 -8.21
C GLY A 841 4.93 -2.36 -8.28
N PRO A 842 5.38 -1.71 -7.19
CA PRO A 842 6.67 -1.03 -7.15
C PRO A 842 7.90 -1.96 -7.03
N ILE A 843 9.08 -1.34 -7.04
CA ILE A 843 10.37 -2.02 -6.81
C ILE A 843 10.44 -2.57 -5.38
N GLY A 844 10.55 -3.90 -5.24
CA GLY A 844 10.81 -4.54 -3.95
C GLY A 844 12.26 -4.37 -3.49
N TYR A 845 12.59 -4.85 -2.29
CA TYR A 845 13.96 -4.83 -1.78
C TYR A 845 14.44 -6.21 -1.32
N GLN A 846 15.76 -6.38 -1.21
CA GLN A 846 16.37 -7.59 -0.67
C GLN A 846 17.71 -7.30 0.03
N ASN A 847 18.07 -8.16 0.97
CA ASN A 847 19.38 -8.19 1.63
C ASN A 847 19.74 -9.66 1.95
N LEU A 848 20.52 -10.31 1.11
CA LEU A 848 20.91 -11.70 1.28
C LEU A 848 22.09 -11.84 2.25
N ASP A 849 23.13 -11.05 2.03
CA ASP A 849 24.40 -11.11 2.76
C ASP A 849 25.10 -9.75 2.88
N GLY A 850 24.32 -8.66 3.00
CA GLY A 850 24.82 -7.30 3.18
C GLY A 850 25.23 -6.61 1.88
N GLU A 851 24.86 -7.16 0.72
CA GLU A 851 25.08 -6.49 -0.55
C GLU A 851 24.39 -5.13 -0.60
N LEU A 852 25.07 -4.14 -1.20
CA LEU A 852 24.60 -2.75 -1.31
C LEU A 852 24.04 -2.21 0.01
N SER A 853 24.60 -2.64 1.16
CA SER A 853 24.13 -2.28 2.50
C SER A 853 22.59 -2.29 2.65
N ALA A 854 21.95 -3.35 2.12
CA ALA A 854 20.49 -3.56 2.10
C ALA A 854 19.67 -2.77 1.07
N TRP A 855 20.30 -1.99 0.18
CA TRP A 855 19.63 -1.23 -0.88
C TRP A 855 19.49 -2.00 -2.19
N THR A 856 19.53 -3.33 -2.16
CA THR A 856 19.38 -4.14 -3.37
C THR A 856 17.92 -4.19 -3.82
N GLY A 857 17.61 -3.46 -4.88
CA GLY A 857 16.29 -3.43 -5.48
C GLY A 857 15.93 -4.74 -6.18
N ARG A 858 14.65 -5.08 -6.18
CA ARG A 858 14.07 -6.25 -6.85
C ARG A 858 12.93 -5.86 -7.78
N PRO A 859 12.84 -6.45 -8.98
CA PRO A 859 11.74 -6.18 -9.86
C PRO A 859 10.39 -6.53 -9.21
N PRO A 860 9.28 -5.86 -9.59
CA PRO A 860 7.95 -6.20 -9.12
C PRO A 860 7.66 -7.67 -9.36
N ALA A 861 7.18 -8.37 -8.34
CA ALA A 861 7.04 -9.83 -8.39
C ALA A 861 5.95 -10.36 -7.46
N GLY A 862 5.37 -11.50 -7.85
CA GLY A 862 4.45 -12.29 -7.02
C GLY A 862 4.96 -13.70 -6.76
N THR A 863 4.31 -14.39 -5.84
CA THR A 863 4.60 -15.81 -5.56
C THR A 863 3.65 -16.71 -6.34
N LEU A 864 4.13 -17.86 -6.79
CA LEU A 864 3.31 -18.96 -7.27
C LEU A 864 3.53 -20.20 -6.39
N LEU A 865 2.46 -20.67 -5.77
CA LEU A 865 2.41 -21.86 -4.93
C LEU A 865 1.66 -22.99 -5.66
N GLU A 866 2.25 -24.18 -5.69
CA GLU A 866 1.61 -25.42 -6.13
C GLU A 866 1.39 -26.33 -4.92
N PRO A 867 0.21 -26.31 -4.28
CA PRO A 867 -0.05 -27.05 -3.05
C PRO A 867 0.11 -28.56 -3.17
N ALA A 868 -0.12 -29.14 -4.35
CA ALA A 868 0.00 -30.58 -4.57
C ALA A 868 1.44 -31.10 -4.35
N THR A 869 2.44 -30.27 -4.62
CA THR A 869 3.87 -30.62 -4.48
C THR A 869 4.54 -29.83 -3.35
N GLY A 870 3.95 -28.71 -2.93
CA GLY A 870 4.57 -27.72 -2.05
C GLY A 870 5.60 -26.83 -2.75
N LYS A 871 5.61 -26.81 -4.09
CA LYS A 871 6.52 -26.01 -4.90
C LYS A 871 6.16 -24.52 -4.78
N ILE A 872 7.16 -23.70 -4.50
CA ILE A 872 7.08 -22.25 -4.32
C ILE A 872 8.07 -21.62 -5.29
N SER A 873 7.57 -20.75 -6.15
CA SER A 873 8.35 -20.04 -7.16
C SER A 873 7.96 -18.56 -7.24
N GLN A 874 8.78 -17.75 -7.88
CA GLN A 874 8.52 -16.31 -8.05
C GLN A 874 8.23 -15.99 -9.52
N VAL A 875 7.21 -15.17 -9.75
CA VAL A 875 6.90 -14.58 -11.05
C VAL A 875 7.25 -13.11 -10.98
N SER A 876 8.18 -12.63 -11.82
CA SER A 876 8.61 -11.22 -11.82
C SER A 876 8.37 -10.53 -13.16
N THR A 877 8.11 -9.22 -13.13
CA THR A 877 8.26 -8.36 -14.29
C THR A 877 9.71 -7.91 -14.40
N ARG A 878 10.24 -7.75 -15.61
CA ARG A 878 11.64 -7.32 -15.83
C ARG A 878 11.73 -6.44 -17.07
N ARG A 879 10.66 -5.72 -17.39
CA ARG A 879 10.60 -4.90 -18.60
C ARG A 879 11.45 -3.66 -18.37
N CYS A 880 12.39 -3.42 -19.26
CA CYS A 880 13.24 -2.24 -19.27
C CYS A 880 13.44 -1.84 -20.73
N ARG A 881 12.85 -0.72 -21.17
CA ARG A 881 13.06 -0.17 -22.51
C ARG A 881 13.01 1.35 -22.48
N ILE A 882 14.09 1.93 -21.94
CA ILE A 882 14.27 3.39 -21.87
C ILE A 882 14.53 3.98 -23.28
N GLU A 883 15.03 3.17 -24.22
CA GLU A 883 15.58 3.62 -25.51
C GLU A 883 14.54 3.76 -26.66
N ASP A 884 13.41 3.03 -26.62
CA ASP A 884 12.40 3.01 -27.72
C ASP A 884 11.25 4.01 -27.49
N GLY A 885 11.35 4.91 -26.50
CA GLY A 885 10.25 5.78 -26.07
C GLY A 885 9.08 5.03 -25.43
N LYS A 886 9.27 3.74 -25.11
CA LYS A 886 8.27 2.90 -24.44
C LYS A 886 8.59 2.76 -22.94
N ALA A 887 8.20 3.74 -22.13
CA ALA A 887 8.67 3.96 -20.76
C ALA A 887 8.27 2.87 -19.72
N TYR A 888 8.82 1.66 -19.84
CA TYR A 888 8.80 0.64 -18.80
C TYR A 888 10.14 0.63 -18.08
N ASN A 889 10.12 0.80 -16.75
CA ASN A 889 11.32 0.80 -15.91
C ASN A 889 11.18 -0.12 -14.68
N GLU A 890 10.77 -1.37 -14.90
CA GLU A 890 10.57 -2.37 -13.82
C GLU A 890 11.84 -3.10 -13.41
N LYS A 891 12.95 -2.91 -14.15
CA LYS A 891 14.25 -3.48 -13.78
C LYS A 891 14.98 -2.47 -12.86
N PRO A 892 15.16 -2.75 -11.56
CA PRO A 892 15.81 -1.83 -10.62
C PRO A 892 17.16 -1.36 -11.12
N ARG A 893 17.47 -0.07 -11.01
CA ARG A 893 18.72 0.50 -11.52
C ARG A 893 19.81 0.52 -10.44
N LEU A 894 21.03 0.13 -10.80
CA LEU A 894 22.18 0.16 -9.88
C LEU A 894 22.50 1.59 -9.42
N CYS A 895 22.37 2.58 -10.31
CA CYS A 895 22.57 3.98 -9.98
C CYS A 895 21.63 4.48 -8.87
N VAL A 896 20.39 3.95 -8.80
CA VAL A 896 19.44 4.29 -7.73
C VAL A 896 19.93 3.73 -6.40
N ALA A 897 20.34 2.46 -6.33
CA ALA A 897 20.88 1.90 -5.10
C ALA A 897 22.13 2.66 -4.61
N LEU A 898 23.04 3.02 -5.51
CA LEU A 898 24.23 3.81 -5.17
C LEU A 898 23.88 5.24 -4.68
N ASP A 899 22.88 5.87 -5.27
CA ASP A 899 22.40 7.17 -4.83
C ASP A 899 21.88 7.12 -3.39
N TYR A 900 21.10 6.08 -3.07
CA TYR A 900 20.60 5.84 -1.73
C TYR A 900 21.71 5.53 -0.73
N LEU A 901 22.71 4.74 -1.10
CA LEU A 901 23.88 4.52 -0.25
C LEU A 901 24.58 5.83 0.12
N HIS A 902 24.67 6.77 -0.83
CA HIS A 902 25.24 8.08 -0.55
C HIS A 902 24.36 8.88 0.42
N VAL A 903 23.06 9.04 0.11
CA VAL A 903 22.15 9.88 0.90
C VAL A 903 21.92 9.32 2.31
N MET A 904 21.91 8.00 2.46
CA MET A 904 21.74 7.32 3.74
C MET A 904 23.04 7.13 4.50
N SER A 905 24.18 7.52 3.92
CA SER A 905 25.47 7.41 4.59
C SER A 905 25.50 8.22 5.89
N GLY A 906 26.15 7.65 6.91
CA GLY A 906 26.25 8.29 8.22
C GLY A 906 24.97 8.30 9.08
N LEU A 907 23.93 7.54 8.71
CA LEU A 907 22.75 7.31 9.56
C LEU A 907 22.90 5.96 10.30
N PRO A 908 23.12 5.95 11.63
CA PRO A 908 23.35 4.71 12.38
C PRO A 908 22.17 3.73 12.32
N ALA A 909 20.94 4.24 12.30
CA ALA A 909 19.72 3.43 12.18
C ALA A 909 19.64 2.63 10.87
N LYS A 910 20.37 3.05 9.83
CA LYS A 910 20.44 2.38 8.52
C LYS A 910 21.64 1.43 8.38
N GLY A 911 22.31 1.11 9.50
CA GLY A 911 23.38 0.10 9.52
C GLY A 911 24.78 0.65 9.24
N ASN A 912 25.05 1.93 9.57
CA ASN A 912 26.35 2.58 9.40
C ASN A 912 26.89 2.50 7.96
N ILE A 913 26.14 3.05 7.02
CA ILE A 913 26.50 3.05 5.60
C ILE A 913 27.69 4.00 5.35
N ASP A 914 28.75 3.48 4.74
CA ASP A 914 29.88 4.27 4.23
C ASP A 914 29.51 4.94 2.90
N LYS A 915 30.01 6.16 2.68
CA LYS A 915 29.84 6.85 1.39
C LYS A 915 30.46 6.03 0.26
N PRO A 916 29.73 5.75 -0.84
CA PRO A 916 30.21 4.86 -1.90
C PRO A 916 31.42 5.43 -2.66
N LEU A 917 31.44 6.74 -2.91
CA LEU A 917 32.48 7.46 -3.63
C LEU A 917 32.69 8.85 -3.01
N GLU A 918 33.95 9.18 -2.74
CA GLU A 918 34.42 10.51 -2.32
C GLU A 918 35.58 10.96 -3.19
N PHE A 919 35.79 12.27 -3.27
CA PHE A 919 36.89 12.88 -4.01
C PHE A 919 37.88 13.53 -3.05
N GLY A 920 39.16 13.51 -3.41
CA GLY A 920 40.21 14.25 -2.70
C GLY A 920 40.45 15.63 -3.30
N ASP A 921 41.07 16.49 -2.51
CA ASP A 921 41.55 17.79 -2.99
C ASP A 921 42.73 17.62 -3.96
N ILE A 922 42.85 18.57 -4.89
CA ILE A 922 43.90 18.64 -5.89
C ILE A 922 44.81 19.83 -5.53
N PRO A 923 45.95 19.59 -4.87
CA PRO A 923 46.81 20.65 -4.34
C PRO A 923 47.48 21.51 -5.44
N GLN A 924 47.73 20.94 -6.63
CA GLN A 924 48.35 21.62 -7.78
C GLN A 924 47.50 21.44 -9.04
N PHE A 925 46.58 22.37 -9.28
CA PHE A 925 45.76 22.41 -10.49
C PHE A 925 46.50 23.17 -11.61
N ALA A 926 47.03 22.43 -12.59
CA ALA A 926 47.77 22.98 -13.73
C ALA A 926 47.59 22.12 -15.00
N MET A 927 47.75 22.76 -16.18
CA MET A 927 47.70 22.05 -17.47
C MET A 927 48.79 20.97 -17.54
N GLY A 928 48.41 19.76 -17.99
CA GLY A 928 49.36 18.69 -18.31
C GLY A 928 49.46 17.54 -17.31
N ASN A 929 48.99 17.65 -16.05
CA ASN A 929 48.82 16.50 -15.15
C ASN A 929 47.93 16.81 -13.93
N THR A 930 46.61 16.74 -14.09
CA THR A 930 45.65 16.90 -12.98
C THR A 930 44.98 15.56 -12.69
N GLN A 931 45.35 14.95 -11.56
CA GLN A 931 44.71 13.74 -11.04
C GLN A 931 43.69 14.13 -9.97
N ILE A 932 42.47 13.63 -10.12
CA ILE A 932 41.42 13.69 -9.10
C ILE A 932 41.56 12.44 -8.23
N PRO A 933 41.97 12.54 -6.95
CA PRO A 933 42.01 11.38 -6.06
C PRO A 933 40.59 10.89 -5.79
N LEU A 934 40.37 9.58 -5.85
CA LEU A 934 39.09 8.95 -5.58
C LEU A 934 39.21 8.02 -4.37
N ARG A 935 38.22 8.06 -3.49
CA ARG A 935 38.11 7.17 -2.32
C ARG A 935 36.80 6.40 -2.41
N LEU A 936 36.93 5.08 -2.57
CA LEU A 936 35.81 4.16 -2.67
C LEU A 936 35.59 3.44 -1.32
N SER A 937 34.33 3.26 -0.92
CA SER A 937 34.03 2.41 0.23
C SER A 937 34.44 0.97 -0.02
N ARG A 938 34.53 0.17 1.06
CA ARG A 938 34.78 -1.28 0.94
C ARG A 938 33.74 -1.95 0.06
N GLN A 939 32.47 -1.56 0.22
CA GLN A 939 31.37 -2.06 -0.59
C GLN A 939 31.56 -1.72 -2.07
N MET A 940 31.90 -0.47 -2.39
CA MET A 940 32.07 -0.02 -3.78
C MET A 940 33.26 -0.73 -4.47
N LYS A 941 34.38 -0.91 -3.74
CA LYS A 941 35.53 -1.71 -4.23
C LYS A 941 35.12 -3.15 -4.53
N LYS A 942 34.30 -3.77 -3.68
CA LYS A 942 33.82 -5.15 -3.88
C LYS A 942 32.91 -5.27 -5.10
N LEU A 943 32.10 -4.26 -5.40
CA LEU A 943 31.24 -4.25 -6.59
C LEU A 943 32.04 -4.17 -7.89
N ASN A 944 33.23 -3.56 -7.86
CA ASN A 944 34.16 -3.48 -9.00
C ASN A 944 33.49 -2.96 -10.29
N CYS A 945 32.59 -1.98 -10.16
CA CYS A 945 31.60 -1.66 -11.19
C CYS A 945 31.80 -0.30 -11.89
N ILE A 946 32.81 0.50 -11.55
CA ILE A 946 33.06 1.80 -12.19
C ILE A 946 33.83 1.62 -13.51
N VAL A 947 33.33 2.15 -14.63
CA VAL A 947 34.02 2.05 -15.94
C VAL A 947 34.42 3.40 -16.53
N SER A 948 33.79 4.49 -16.10
CA SER A 948 34.15 5.85 -16.50
C SER A 948 33.78 6.84 -15.40
N LEU A 949 34.45 7.99 -15.44
CA LEU A 949 34.10 9.16 -14.67
C LEU A 949 34.15 10.37 -15.61
N THR A 950 33.06 11.09 -15.72
CA THR A 950 32.95 12.28 -16.57
C THR A 950 32.38 13.40 -15.72
N LEU A 951 32.97 14.59 -15.81
CA LEU A 951 32.38 15.78 -15.20
C LEU A 951 31.61 16.56 -16.25
N TRP A 952 30.43 17.04 -15.87
CA TRP A 952 29.64 17.98 -16.67
C TRP A 952 29.68 19.32 -15.96
N VAL A 953 30.33 20.31 -16.57
CA VAL A 953 30.51 21.64 -15.98
C VAL A 953 29.71 22.66 -16.77
N PHE A 954 28.96 23.49 -16.04
CA PHE A 954 28.15 24.54 -16.64
C PHE A 954 28.96 25.84 -16.74
N GLU A 955 29.06 26.39 -17.95
CA GLU A 955 29.53 27.75 -18.20
C GLU A 955 28.29 28.65 -18.36
N GLY A 956 28.09 29.53 -17.38
CA GLY A 956 26.92 30.38 -17.26
C GLY A 956 27.27 31.83 -16.96
N GLY A 957 26.67 32.78 -17.68
CA GLY A 957 26.90 34.21 -17.49
C GLY A 957 27.61 34.82 -18.69
N LYS A 958 28.47 35.81 -18.45
CA LYS A 958 29.23 36.48 -19.51
C LYS A 958 30.61 35.88 -19.68
N ASP A 959 30.97 35.48 -20.89
CA ASP A 959 32.33 35.06 -21.22
C ASP A 959 33.32 36.25 -21.20
N SER A 960 34.58 35.98 -21.54
CA SER A 960 35.63 37.01 -21.64
C SER A 960 35.33 38.10 -22.68
N GLU A 961 34.47 37.82 -23.65
CA GLU A 961 34.02 38.73 -24.71
C GLU A 961 32.70 39.45 -24.35
N LYS A 962 32.17 39.19 -23.15
CA LYS A 962 30.90 39.69 -22.62
C LYS A 962 29.65 39.14 -23.33
N ASN A 963 29.78 38.05 -24.08
CA ASN A 963 28.65 37.33 -24.64
C ASN A 963 28.00 36.47 -23.56
N ASP A 964 26.68 36.34 -23.61
CA ASP A 964 25.97 35.43 -22.71
C ASP A 964 26.21 33.98 -23.16
N VAL A 965 26.86 33.18 -22.31
CA VAL A 965 27.13 31.76 -22.51
C VAL A 965 26.31 30.95 -21.51
N ARG A 966 25.63 29.91 -22.03
CA ARG A 966 24.83 28.94 -21.26
C ARG A 966 25.07 27.56 -21.85
N LYS A 967 26.18 26.94 -21.50
CA LYS A 967 26.63 25.72 -22.15
C LYS A 967 27.19 24.70 -21.17
N TRP A 968 26.81 23.44 -21.38
CA TRP A 968 27.44 22.31 -20.73
C TRP A 968 28.70 21.89 -21.47
N HIS A 969 29.78 21.69 -20.71
CA HIS A 969 31.01 21.10 -21.22
C HIS A 969 31.20 19.72 -20.61
N ARG A 970 31.44 18.76 -21.48
CA ARG A 970 31.85 17.40 -21.10
C ARG A 970 33.35 17.40 -20.81
N VAL A 971 33.71 16.96 -19.61
CA VAL A 971 35.10 16.82 -19.14
C VAL A 971 35.36 15.32 -18.97
N ASP A 972 35.92 14.71 -20.01
CA ASP A 972 36.28 13.30 -19.96
C ASP A 972 37.54 13.09 -19.12
N THR A 973 37.54 12.02 -18.34
CA THR A 973 38.68 11.59 -17.54
C THR A 973 39.14 10.19 -17.91
N LYS A 974 40.43 9.92 -17.68
CA LYS A 974 41.02 8.59 -17.77
C LYS A 974 41.22 8.03 -16.37
N LEU A 975 40.54 6.92 -16.07
CA LEU A 975 40.72 6.19 -14.81
C LEU A 975 42.06 5.46 -14.79
N ASP A 976 42.71 5.42 -13.63
CA ASP A 976 43.96 4.64 -13.43
C ASP A 976 43.71 3.13 -13.55
N THR A 977 42.57 2.66 -13.04
CA THR A 977 42.11 1.28 -13.10
C THR A 977 40.61 1.22 -13.32
N LEU A 978 40.13 0.21 -14.07
CA LEU A 978 38.70 -0.03 -14.23
C LEU A 978 38.15 -0.84 -13.05
N GLY A 979 36.93 -0.50 -12.65
CA GLY A 979 36.14 -1.15 -11.63
C GLY A 979 36.32 -0.55 -10.23
N SER A 980 37.58 -0.35 -9.81
CA SER A 980 37.93 0.21 -8.50
C SER A 980 39.01 1.31 -8.58
N PRO A 981 38.77 2.41 -9.33
CA PRO A 981 39.77 3.45 -9.55
C PRO A 981 40.20 4.13 -8.25
N GLY A 982 41.50 4.46 -8.18
CA GLY A 982 42.07 5.31 -7.14
C GLY A 982 42.22 6.76 -7.58
N ASN A 983 42.32 7.01 -8.89
CA ASN A 983 42.50 8.34 -9.47
C ASN A 983 41.82 8.46 -10.84
N ALA A 984 41.40 9.68 -11.18
CA ALA A 984 40.92 10.04 -12.50
C ALA A 984 41.74 11.21 -13.06
N THR A 985 42.37 11.02 -14.22
CA THR A 985 43.18 12.05 -14.89
C THR A 985 42.30 12.85 -15.86
N VAL A 986 42.27 14.18 -15.70
CA VAL A 986 41.50 15.07 -16.56
C VAL A 986 42.23 15.29 -17.90
N SER A 987 41.49 15.25 -19.01
CA SER A 987 42.01 15.59 -20.35
C SER A 987 42.40 17.07 -20.48
N ASN A 988 43.27 17.40 -21.44
CA ASN A 988 43.66 18.80 -21.68
C ASN A 988 42.46 19.66 -22.12
N GLU A 989 41.59 19.11 -22.95
CA GLU A 989 40.33 19.73 -23.37
C GLU A 989 39.40 19.93 -22.17
N GLY A 990 39.33 18.94 -21.27
CA GLY A 990 38.58 19.01 -20.02
C GLY A 990 39.10 20.09 -19.07
N MET A 991 40.42 20.26 -18.97
CA MET A 991 41.05 21.34 -18.20
C MET A 991 40.68 22.73 -18.75
N ALA A 992 40.64 22.88 -20.08
CA ALA A 992 40.21 24.12 -20.71
C ALA A 992 38.72 24.42 -20.40
N ALA A 993 37.86 23.40 -20.40
CA ALA A 993 36.46 23.53 -20.02
C ALA A 993 36.28 23.94 -18.54
N LEU A 994 37.02 23.34 -17.62
CA LEU A 994 37.03 23.73 -16.21
C LEU A 994 37.46 25.19 -16.03
N SER A 995 38.51 25.61 -16.73
CA SER A 995 39.00 27.00 -16.68
C SER A 995 37.93 28.02 -17.10
N ARG A 996 37.22 27.75 -18.22
CA ARG A 996 36.10 28.59 -18.68
C ARG A 996 34.97 28.65 -17.65
N ALA A 997 34.57 27.50 -17.10
CA ALA A 997 33.51 27.44 -16.09
C ALA A 997 33.87 28.15 -14.78
N PHE A 998 35.15 28.19 -14.38
CA PHE A 998 35.61 29.00 -13.24
C PHE A 998 35.64 30.50 -13.54
N ALA A 999 35.97 30.89 -14.78
CA ALA A 999 36.01 32.30 -15.18
C ALA A 999 34.63 32.95 -15.04
N THR A 1000 33.56 32.21 -15.37
CA THR A 1000 32.15 32.62 -15.27
C THR A 1000 31.48 32.18 -13.95
N GLY A 1001 32.22 31.48 -13.08
CA GLY A 1001 31.76 30.96 -11.80
C GLY A 1001 31.47 32.02 -10.73
N VAL A 1002 30.92 31.57 -9.61
CA VAL A 1002 30.58 32.41 -8.45
C VAL A 1002 31.86 32.76 -7.68
N VAL A 1003 32.11 34.05 -7.48
CA VAL A 1003 33.21 34.55 -6.66
C VAL A 1003 32.75 34.65 -5.21
N GLY A 1004 33.53 34.08 -4.29
CA GLY A 1004 33.31 34.19 -2.85
C GLY A 1004 34.57 34.58 -2.10
N LYS A 1005 34.41 34.90 -0.81
CA LYS A 1005 35.50 35.14 0.13
C LYS A 1005 35.38 34.15 1.30
N GLN A 1006 36.48 33.51 1.66
CA GLN A 1006 36.57 32.70 2.87
C GLN A 1006 37.82 33.15 3.64
N ALA A 1007 37.60 33.69 4.85
CA ALA A 1007 38.61 34.45 5.59
C ALA A 1007 39.28 35.51 4.69
N ASP A 1008 40.60 35.42 4.48
CA ASP A 1008 41.43 36.38 3.74
C ASP A 1008 41.71 35.96 2.27
N SER A 1009 41.11 34.88 1.78
CA SER A 1009 41.34 34.36 0.43
C SER A 1009 40.07 34.40 -0.43
N ALA A 1010 40.21 34.88 -1.67
CA ALA A 1010 39.16 34.80 -2.67
C ALA A 1010 39.12 33.38 -3.27
N PHE A 1011 37.92 32.82 -3.39
CA PHE A 1011 37.69 31.55 -4.08
C PHE A 1011 36.73 31.75 -5.25
N ARG A 1012 36.82 30.88 -6.25
CA ARG A 1012 35.87 30.78 -7.35
C ARG A 1012 35.23 29.41 -7.35
N ARG A 1013 33.91 29.35 -7.39
CA ARG A 1013 33.14 28.10 -7.46
C ARG A 1013 32.48 28.01 -8.82
N ILE A 1014 32.56 26.87 -9.50
CA ILE A 1014 31.76 26.63 -10.70
C ILE A 1014 30.28 26.71 -10.31
N GLN A 1015 29.44 27.31 -11.16
CA GLN A 1015 28.01 27.50 -10.83
C GLN A 1015 27.32 26.17 -10.53
N VAL A 1016 27.40 25.22 -11.46
CA VAL A 1016 26.87 23.86 -11.32
C VAL A 1016 27.83 22.86 -11.97
N THR A 1017 28.03 21.73 -11.31
CA THR A 1017 28.79 20.60 -11.85
C THR A 1017 28.10 19.30 -11.49
N PHE A 1018 28.09 18.34 -12.41
CA PHE A 1018 27.66 16.97 -12.15
C PHE A 1018 28.81 16.00 -12.39
N CYS A 1019 28.84 14.95 -11.57
CA CYS A 1019 29.65 13.76 -11.84
C CYS A 1019 28.76 12.71 -12.50
N GLU A 1020 29.17 12.21 -13.66
CA GLU A 1020 28.62 11.01 -14.30
C GLU A 1020 29.60 9.85 -14.05
N VAL A 1021 29.15 8.85 -13.30
CA VAL A 1021 29.88 7.59 -13.09
C VAL A 1021 29.29 6.53 -13.98
N GLY A 1022 30.04 6.11 -15.00
CA GLY A 1022 29.65 5.00 -15.87
C GLY A 1022 29.77 3.68 -15.10
N LEU A 1023 28.76 2.83 -15.23
CA LEU A 1023 28.63 1.58 -14.47
C LEU A 1023 28.65 0.34 -15.37
N ARG A 1024 29.11 -0.77 -14.79
CA ARG A 1024 28.96 -2.13 -15.34
C ARG A 1024 28.32 -3.07 -14.32
N LYS A 1025 27.89 -4.24 -14.79
CA LYS A 1025 27.40 -5.31 -13.90
C LYS A 1025 28.49 -5.70 -12.88
N PRO A 1026 28.20 -5.72 -11.56
CA PRO A 1026 29.10 -6.26 -10.56
C PRO A 1026 29.38 -7.75 -10.75
N GLU A 1027 30.52 -8.22 -10.26
CA GLU A 1027 30.82 -9.65 -10.20
C GLU A 1027 29.93 -10.34 -9.15
N PRO A 1028 29.40 -11.55 -9.44
CA PRO A 1028 28.54 -12.26 -8.51
C PRO A 1028 29.31 -12.66 -7.25
N MET A 1029 28.69 -12.52 -6.07
CA MET A 1029 29.31 -12.94 -4.81
C MET A 1029 29.45 -14.47 -4.70
N LYS A 1030 28.49 -15.21 -5.29
CA LYS A 1030 28.51 -16.66 -5.52
C LYS A 1030 27.71 -16.97 -6.80
N ALA A 1031 27.97 -18.12 -7.42
CA ALA A 1031 27.35 -18.48 -8.70
C ALA A 1031 25.81 -18.55 -8.66
N ASP A 1032 25.22 -18.85 -7.51
CA ASP A 1032 23.78 -18.99 -7.27
C ASP A 1032 23.11 -17.77 -6.61
N GLU A 1033 23.88 -16.73 -6.24
CA GLU A 1033 23.40 -15.52 -5.55
C GLU A 1033 23.60 -14.24 -6.41
N ASP A 1034 23.50 -14.37 -7.74
CA ASP A 1034 23.70 -13.25 -8.69
C ASP A 1034 22.47 -12.32 -8.75
N TRP A 1035 22.29 -11.52 -7.70
CA TRP A 1035 21.24 -10.49 -7.64
C TRP A 1035 21.35 -9.45 -8.76
N ALA A 1036 22.56 -9.21 -9.31
CA ALA A 1036 22.79 -8.21 -10.34
C ALA A 1036 22.12 -8.58 -11.68
N LEU A 1037 21.77 -9.85 -11.91
CA LEU A 1037 20.93 -10.26 -13.06
C LEU A 1037 19.58 -9.55 -13.09
N HIS A 1038 19.08 -9.18 -11.92
CA HIS A 1038 17.77 -8.55 -11.77
C HIS A 1038 17.84 -7.03 -11.88
N MET A 1039 19.03 -6.44 -12.01
CA MET A 1039 19.23 -4.98 -12.05
C MET A 1039 19.68 -4.49 -13.43
N GLN A 1040 19.38 -3.22 -13.73
CA GLN A 1040 19.97 -2.47 -14.84
C GLN A 1040 21.25 -1.80 -14.34
N CYS A 1041 22.39 -2.25 -14.84
CA CYS A 1041 23.71 -1.85 -14.32
C CYS A 1041 24.48 -0.93 -15.25
N THR A 1042 23.88 -0.50 -16.37
CA THR A 1042 24.53 0.35 -17.39
C THR A 1042 24.02 1.79 -17.40
N ASP A 1043 22.93 2.09 -16.69
CA ASP A 1043 22.49 3.48 -16.51
C ASP A 1043 23.49 4.19 -15.56
N PRO A 1044 24.13 5.29 -15.98
CA PRO A 1044 25.16 5.92 -15.16
C PRO A 1044 24.59 6.49 -13.87
N TRP A 1045 25.43 6.51 -12.83
CA TRP A 1045 25.11 7.21 -11.60
C TRP A 1045 25.53 8.67 -11.73
N VAL A 1046 24.54 9.56 -11.85
CA VAL A 1046 24.76 10.99 -12.07
C VAL A 1046 24.25 11.78 -10.88
N PHE A 1047 25.10 12.64 -10.34
CA PHE A 1047 24.78 13.47 -9.17
C PHE A 1047 25.58 14.78 -9.18
N PRO A 1048 25.03 15.86 -8.59
CA PRO A 1048 25.72 17.14 -8.52
C PRO A 1048 26.90 17.09 -7.54
N ILE A 1049 27.95 17.86 -7.84
CA ILE A 1049 29.11 18.07 -6.99
C ILE A 1049 29.46 19.55 -6.92
N ALA A 1050 30.01 19.99 -5.78
CA ALA A 1050 30.67 21.27 -5.67
C ALA A 1050 32.09 21.18 -6.24
N VAL A 1051 32.55 22.26 -6.86
CA VAL A 1051 33.92 22.40 -7.35
C VAL A 1051 34.40 23.81 -7.05
N VAL A 1052 35.39 23.93 -6.16
CA VAL A 1052 35.94 25.22 -5.73
C VAL A 1052 37.40 25.32 -6.14
N SER A 1053 37.78 26.46 -6.69
CA SER A 1053 39.15 26.86 -6.93
C SER A 1053 39.60 27.90 -5.91
N THR A 1054 40.75 27.64 -5.29
CA THR A 1054 41.40 28.51 -4.31
C THR A 1054 42.82 28.86 -4.78
N ASN A 1055 43.54 29.71 -4.03
CA ASN A 1055 44.93 30.07 -4.30
C ASN A 1055 45.17 30.61 -5.72
N ALA A 1056 44.32 31.55 -6.17
CA ALA A 1056 44.39 32.17 -7.50
C ALA A 1056 44.36 31.15 -8.66
N GLY A 1057 43.56 30.08 -8.54
CA GLY A 1057 43.44 29.08 -9.59
C GLY A 1057 44.35 27.86 -9.42
N ARG A 1058 45.24 27.85 -8.41
CA ARG A 1058 46.29 26.82 -8.28
C ARG A 1058 45.87 25.58 -7.51
N THR A 1059 44.78 25.63 -6.77
CA THR A 1059 44.27 24.50 -5.98
C THR A 1059 42.80 24.30 -6.31
N MET A 1060 42.40 23.05 -6.51
CA MET A 1060 41.00 22.67 -6.56
C MET A 1060 40.65 21.90 -5.29
N ALA A 1061 39.66 22.40 -4.56
CA ALA A 1061 39.24 21.87 -3.27
C ALA A 1061 37.72 21.75 -3.19
N GLY A 1062 37.25 21.04 -2.16
CA GLY A 1062 35.82 20.91 -1.90
C GLY A 1062 35.08 20.14 -3.00
N LEU A 1063 35.80 19.27 -3.71
CA LEU A 1063 35.24 18.40 -4.73
C LEU A 1063 34.38 17.33 -4.05
N GLY A 1064 33.07 17.44 -4.14
CA GLY A 1064 32.19 16.49 -3.47
C GLY A 1064 30.71 16.85 -3.57
N ARG A 1065 29.86 15.85 -3.34
CA ARG A 1065 28.41 16.06 -3.28
C ARG A 1065 28.06 16.86 -2.03
N VAL A 1066 27.31 17.95 -2.22
CA VAL A 1066 26.78 18.78 -1.14
C VAL A 1066 25.59 18.07 -0.50
N GLY A 1067 25.36 18.22 0.80
CA GLY A 1067 24.13 17.73 1.44
C GLY A 1067 22.96 18.69 1.21
N GLY A 1068 21.74 18.16 1.08
CA GLY A 1068 20.53 18.96 0.90
C GLY A 1068 20.36 19.61 -0.47
N GLU A 1069 19.89 20.85 -0.51
CA GLU A 1069 19.72 21.59 -1.77
C GLU A 1069 21.05 21.73 -2.51
N LYS A 1070 21.00 21.69 -3.85
CA LYS A 1070 22.18 21.71 -4.75
C LYS A 1070 23.03 20.44 -4.71
N GLY A 1071 22.51 19.37 -4.12
CA GLY A 1071 23.26 18.16 -3.81
C GLY A 1071 22.40 16.89 -3.87
N GLU A 1072 21.51 16.75 -2.89
CA GLU A 1072 20.53 15.67 -2.80
C GLU A 1072 19.23 16.07 -3.51
N VAL A 1073 18.91 17.37 -3.51
CA VAL A 1073 17.74 17.99 -4.16
C VAL A 1073 18.20 19.01 -5.22
N PRO A 1074 17.47 19.19 -6.33
CA PRO A 1074 17.79 20.19 -7.36
C PRO A 1074 17.96 21.62 -6.84
N ASP A 1075 18.82 22.39 -7.51
CA ASP A 1075 18.92 23.84 -7.31
C ASP A 1075 17.81 24.54 -8.12
N TRP A 1076 16.66 24.75 -7.48
CA TRP A 1076 15.46 25.32 -8.11
C TRP A 1076 15.71 26.72 -8.69
N TYR A 1077 16.52 27.53 -7.99
CA TYR A 1077 16.84 28.89 -8.43
C TYR A 1077 17.74 28.89 -9.67
N PHE A 1078 18.76 28.03 -9.70
CA PHE A 1078 19.60 27.86 -10.88
C PHE A 1078 18.76 27.48 -12.11
N LEU A 1079 17.86 26.51 -11.97
CA LEU A 1079 16.99 26.05 -13.05
C LEU A 1079 16.06 27.17 -13.56
N ALA A 1080 15.45 27.92 -12.65
CA ALA A 1080 14.57 29.03 -12.97
C ALA A 1080 15.30 30.18 -13.68
N GLU A 1081 16.53 30.49 -13.26
CA GLU A 1081 17.34 31.57 -13.82
C GLU A 1081 17.84 31.23 -15.24
N HIS A 1082 18.34 30.01 -15.44
CA HIS A 1082 19.05 29.64 -16.66
C HIS A 1082 18.14 29.02 -17.73
N PHE A 1083 17.08 28.34 -17.32
CA PHE A 1083 16.17 27.61 -18.20
C PHE A 1083 14.68 28.03 -18.10
N PRO A 1084 14.34 29.33 -17.95
CA PRO A 1084 12.93 29.75 -17.90
C PRO A 1084 12.20 29.47 -19.21
N ALA A 1085 12.93 29.45 -20.33
CA ALA A 1085 12.42 29.12 -21.66
C ALA A 1085 12.05 27.64 -21.84
N VAL A 1086 12.40 26.76 -20.89
CA VAL A 1086 12.00 25.33 -20.85
C VAL A 1086 10.86 25.11 -19.85
N GLY A 1087 10.47 26.17 -19.11
CA GLY A 1087 9.29 26.18 -18.24
C GLY A 1087 9.62 26.02 -16.76
N TYR A 1088 10.89 26.11 -16.40
CA TYR A 1088 11.32 26.19 -15.00
C TYR A 1088 10.86 27.52 -14.37
N LEU A 1089 10.44 27.44 -13.12
CA LEU A 1089 9.92 28.58 -12.37
C LEU A 1089 10.64 28.69 -11.01
N PRO A 1090 10.73 29.90 -10.44
CA PRO A 1090 11.20 30.08 -9.07
C PRO A 1090 10.38 29.24 -8.08
N PRO A 1091 11.00 28.68 -7.02
CA PRO A 1091 10.32 27.79 -6.08
C PRO A 1091 9.08 28.44 -5.43
N LEU A 1092 9.14 29.74 -5.11
CA LEU A 1092 7.99 30.47 -4.55
C LEU A 1092 6.78 30.50 -5.50
N GLU A 1093 6.99 30.56 -6.81
CA GLU A 1093 5.90 30.53 -7.80
C GLU A 1093 5.29 29.14 -7.96
N ALA A 1094 6.04 28.07 -7.64
CA ALA A 1094 5.54 26.70 -7.62
C ALA A 1094 4.79 26.38 -6.32
N ILE A 1095 5.23 26.96 -5.19
CA ILE A 1095 4.74 26.65 -3.84
C ILE A 1095 3.57 27.55 -3.40
N ARG A 1096 3.53 28.82 -3.80
CA ARG A 1096 2.46 29.73 -3.35
C ARG A 1096 1.16 29.49 -4.12
N PRO A 1097 0.00 29.42 -3.42
CA PRO A 1097 -1.30 29.50 -4.07
C PRO A 1097 -1.38 30.80 -4.89
N LYS A 1098 -2.03 30.75 -6.06
CA LYS A 1098 -2.29 31.95 -6.85
C LYS A 1098 -3.29 32.87 -6.16
#